data_AF-A0A329SND3-F1
#
_entry.id   AF-A0A329SND3-F1
#
_cell.length_a   1.000
_cell.length_b   1.000
_cell.length_c   1.000
_cell.angle_alpha   90.00
_cell.angle_beta   90.00
_cell.angle_gamma   90.00
#
_symmetry.space_group_name_H-M   'P 1'
#
loop_
_entity.id
_entity.type
_entity.pdbx_description
1 polymer ?
#
loop_
_entity_poly.entity_id
_entity_poly.type
_entity_poly.pdbx_seq_one_letter_code
_entity_poly.pdbx_strand_id
1 'polypeptide(L)'
;MGKYRVAFLTIWSLCVGRCITAASTPSTREGEQQFRRVELPVFEDWAEDPISKFRVIFPVDGDIETLPLVFRVNIEVQSVNSFRTKYGETLLCVELNGTWQECGSIAKSSIGFDGLPAGRYSARAFITDERGIIRYRETPPVSITIVTKEEFAVYSAAMMELSGDSSRNGSSLLKWATHQQVLESLSIPTIGGTKTDATSNGTLLVIGVKTAVVKNFEFRQTIRETWASPDALPHNVKVFFVGCGPNLSAIKSIAERERTRVAIGLEKQKYGDLLTDELGCEESYDDLPSKVKAFLRFATQTFSQTSFVMMADDNIYLRTNRLVDELRKEGRPKRLYIGHHGRNQRGGIGYRSIPEELYPLRTYPPFAFGQHYLLSMDCARFIVKNSERLRGLGGVDDISVGLWLLAMQVHVENTVAFSSLREGTCQNKLISLADLTPFGIQSAHANRVEKRDLCDGFDEVTWKKNRTSLNVDSPPQSSLASLFEIQTYVHDLEDTEYLFVTAVVSTSDNAGVKVSYYPSAETFRAYSRRVCLEGRTLVHTINLKSWMCRGITLKLRAQIQQQFHRVEATGSIGPAFLELWRYNLFVADEDASPLIVAYTTESSYASVVFECIFRTIFESHNRPILVVPEKALRMRYGNFPDVFIFSIFDADCEPITNSGCTEMIAYYMQEYLYPVDKDRAVKVMMISGEAIDTKELDDRVPLLSSVSSVSRQQHVYLPVVSISFAERLRNNPTELLSPASTSLSDSSERKFCAYLYARCDRPYREYMFDLLNAMEPVDALGICAGSSRPPNKCYRTSRYFKWFNDEAVMSYKDYKFVVAFENSAEAGYVTEKLVNPLLAGSVPIYLGNSTTASQMFNPKSYIDCGYFEKLEDCAAFVLHVHKSPKLYDQMRREPPIRNITMFNEVFSWHPSVPSRALADKVARMLHL
;
A
#
# COMPACT_ATOMS: atom_id res chain seq x y z
N MET A 1 37.12 23.97 44.72
CA MET A 1 37.92 23.59 45.91
C MET A 1 37.17 22.46 46.62
N GLY A 2 37.76 21.43 47.22
CA GLY A 2 39.18 21.06 47.31
C GLY A 2 39.36 19.54 47.56
N LYS A 3 40.45 18.98 47.03
CA LYS A 3 40.81 17.55 47.02
C LYS A 3 41.24 17.01 48.41
N TYR A 4 40.73 15.85 48.83
CA TYR A 4 41.42 14.78 49.60
C TYR A 4 40.56 13.50 49.42
N ARG A 5 40.96 12.32 48.87
CA ARG A 5 42.21 11.63 48.45
C ARG A 5 42.79 10.64 49.48
N VAL A 6 43.15 9.43 49.01
CA VAL A 6 43.79 8.28 49.72
C VAL A 6 42.74 7.47 50.55
N ALA A 7 42.71 6.12 50.66
CA ALA A 7 43.74 5.07 50.51
C ALA A 7 43.27 3.76 49.79
N PHE A 8 44.23 3.05 49.17
CA PHE A 8 44.53 1.57 49.13
C PHE A 8 43.47 0.54 49.62
N LEU A 9 43.39 -0.71 49.12
CA LEU A 9 44.22 -1.54 48.21
C LEU A 9 43.35 -2.15 47.06
N THR A 10 43.78 -2.73 45.91
CA THR A 10 45.05 -3.16 45.26
C THR A 10 45.63 -4.58 45.52
N ILE A 11 45.74 -5.40 44.44
CA ILE A 11 46.82 -6.39 44.16
C ILE A 11 46.76 -7.73 44.97
N TRP A 12 46.99 -8.94 44.44
CA TRP A 12 47.41 -9.46 43.10
C TRP A 12 46.80 -10.88 42.84
N SER A 13 47.05 -11.65 41.76
CA SER A 13 48.35 -11.94 41.10
C SER A 13 48.28 -12.22 39.60
N LEU A 14 49.26 -11.66 38.87
CA LEU A 14 49.89 -12.35 37.74
C LEU A 14 51.09 -13.18 38.26
N CYS A 15 51.43 -14.24 37.53
CA CYS A 15 52.82 -14.67 37.37
C CYS A 15 53.20 -14.43 35.90
N VAL A 16 54.23 -13.64 35.57
CA VAL A 16 55.66 -13.98 35.68
C VAL A 16 56.00 -15.19 34.77
N GLY A 17 56.84 -15.12 33.74
CA GLY A 17 57.61 -13.99 33.20
C GLY A 17 59.12 -14.18 33.33
N ARG A 18 59.74 -14.57 32.20
CA ARG A 18 61.09 -14.25 31.63
C ARG A 18 61.60 -15.49 30.83
N CYS A 19 62.49 -15.40 29.84
CA CYS A 19 63.68 -14.57 29.67
C CYS A 19 64.20 -14.58 28.20
N ILE A 20 65.01 -13.57 27.79
CA ILE A 20 66.30 -13.66 27.03
C ILE A 20 66.37 -14.62 25.79
N THR A 21 66.79 -14.25 24.56
CA THR A 21 67.45 -13.04 23.97
C THR A 21 67.38 -13.06 22.43
N ALA A 22 67.51 -11.87 21.81
CA ALA A 22 68.13 -11.58 20.48
C ALA A 22 67.64 -12.33 19.20
N ALA A 23 67.69 -11.76 17.99
CA ALA A 23 68.29 -10.50 17.52
C ALA A 23 67.38 -9.85 16.43
N SER A 24 67.30 -8.51 16.34
CA SER A 24 67.88 -7.66 15.26
C SER A 24 67.46 -8.01 13.82
N THR A 25 67.05 -7.12 12.90
CA THR A 25 66.86 -5.64 12.82
C THR A 25 66.42 -5.31 11.36
N PRO A 26 66.09 -4.06 10.95
CA PRO A 26 65.32 -3.02 11.65
C PRO A 26 64.32 -2.25 10.73
N SER A 27 63.53 -1.40 11.38
CA SER A 27 62.97 -0.08 10.98
C SER A 27 63.20 0.59 9.60
N THR A 28 62.27 1.53 9.34
CA THR A 28 62.40 2.92 8.79
C THR A 28 61.94 3.29 7.38
N ARG A 29 61.16 4.38 7.40
CA ARG A 29 61.10 5.55 6.48
C ARG A 29 60.12 5.57 5.31
N GLU A 30 59.49 6.75 5.21
CA GLU A 30 58.70 7.20 4.07
C GLU A 30 59.57 7.42 2.83
N GLY A 31 58.98 7.27 1.65
CA GLY A 31 59.59 7.55 0.36
C GLY A 31 58.73 7.00 -0.77
N GLU A 32 58.27 7.87 -1.67
CA GLU A 32 57.38 7.48 -2.76
C GLU A 32 58.10 6.58 -3.80
N GLN A 33 57.54 5.40 -4.13
CA GLN A 33 57.88 4.74 -5.38
C GLN A 33 56.79 3.83 -5.96
N GLN A 34 56.15 4.36 -7.00
CA GLN A 34 55.60 3.70 -8.19
C GLN A 34 55.65 2.15 -8.24
N PHE A 35 54.49 1.49 -8.11
CA PHE A 35 54.36 0.03 -8.24
C PHE A 35 54.75 -0.49 -9.63
N ARG A 36 55.62 -1.50 -9.69
CA ARG A 36 55.82 -2.35 -10.87
C ARG A 36 54.97 -3.62 -10.78
N ARG A 37 54.40 -4.03 -11.92
CA ARG A 37 53.78 -5.35 -12.09
C ARG A 37 54.86 -6.43 -12.15
N VAL A 38 54.64 -7.55 -11.46
CA VAL A 38 55.47 -8.77 -11.53
C VAL A 38 54.62 -9.88 -12.14
N GLU A 39 55.22 -10.74 -12.96
CA GLU A 39 54.51 -11.83 -13.64
C GLU A 39 54.53 -13.15 -12.84
N LEU A 40 53.57 -14.01 -13.13
CA LEU A 40 53.30 -15.26 -12.40
C LEU A 40 54.22 -16.41 -12.85
N PRO A 41 54.60 -17.32 -11.94
CA PRO A 41 54.84 -18.72 -12.28
C PRO A 41 53.51 -19.49 -12.40
N VAL A 42 53.47 -20.45 -13.32
CA VAL A 42 52.36 -21.41 -13.55
C VAL A 42 52.74 -22.77 -12.92
N PHE A 43 51.87 -23.80 -13.00
CA PHE A 43 52.00 -25.20 -12.52
C PHE A 43 51.57 -25.46 -11.05
N GLU A 44 50.83 -26.53 -10.69
CA GLU A 44 49.98 -27.43 -11.51
C GLU A 44 48.89 -28.17 -10.66
N ASP A 45 47.73 -28.39 -11.29
CA ASP A 45 46.67 -29.40 -11.10
C ASP A 45 46.57 -30.30 -9.83
N TRP A 46 45.50 -30.14 -9.01
CA TRP A 46 45.07 -31.15 -8.00
C TRP A 46 43.54 -31.20 -7.74
N ALA A 47 42.93 -32.28 -8.24
CA ALA A 47 41.61 -32.86 -7.92
C ALA A 47 40.36 -31.99 -8.17
N GLU A 48 39.35 -32.58 -8.84
CA GLU A 48 38.07 -31.94 -9.22
C GLU A 48 37.60 -30.96 -8.15
N ASP A 49 37.59 -29.68 -8.52
CA ASP A 49 37.17 -28.64 -7.60
C ASP A 49 35.66 -28.80 -7.37
N PRO A 50 35.21 -29.00 -6.12
CA PRO A 50 33.79 -29.13 -5.81
C PRO A 50 33.00 -27.87 -6.19
N ILE A 51 33.65 -26.73 -6.48
CA ILE A 51 33.08 -25.56 -7.12
C ILE A 51 32.98 -25.79 -8.64
N SER A 52 31.77 -26.05 -9.15
CA SER A 52 31.52 -26.11 -10.60
C SER A 52 31.60 -24.72 -11.25
N LYS A 53 31.26 -23.65 -10.54
CA LYS A 53 31.31 -22.27 -11.07
C LYS A 53 31.56 -21.25 -9.98
N PHE A 54 32.56 -20.39 -10.19
CA PHE A 54 32.91 -19.30 -9.28
C PHE A 54 32.81 -17.97 -10.03
N ARG A 55 31.99 -17.04 -9.55
CA ARG A 55 31.78 -15.74 -10.20
C ARG A 55 31.24 -14.70 -9.21
N VAL A 56 31.72 -13.46 -9.35
CA VAL A 56 30.97 -12.30 -8.85
C VAL A 56 29.65 -12.25 -9.63
N ILE A 57 28.53 -12.07 -8.93
CA ILE A 57 27.19 -11.94 -9.53
C ILE A 57 26.59 -10.54 -9.34
N PHE A 58 27.17 -9.75 -8.44
CA PHE A 58 26.88 -8.33 -8.28
C PHE A 58 28.09 -7.64 -7.60
N PRO A 59 28.56 -6.48 -8.07
CA PRO A 59 28.28 -5.92 -9.39
C PRO A 59 28.89 -6.82 -10.49
N VAL A 60 28.38 -6.74 -11.71
CA VAL A 60 28.92 -7.44 -12.89
C VAL A 60 29.96 -6.59 -13.63
N ASP A 61 30.66 -7.19 -14.60
CA ASP A 61 31.69 -6.49 -15.38
C ASP A 61 31.07 -5.37 -16.25
N GLY A 62 31.45 -4.14 -15.96
CA GLY A 62 30.92 -2.91 -16.56
C GLY A 62 30.11 -2.05 -15.60
N ASP A 63 29.66 -2.56 -14.46
CA ASP A 63 28.72 -1.86 -13.58
C ASP A 63 29.29 -0.56 -12.99
N ILE A 64 28.39 0.39 -12.74
CA ILE A 64 28.65 1.65 -12.06
C ILE A 64 27.86 1.63 -10.77
N GLU A 65 28.46 2.04 -9.65
CA GLU A 65 27.95 1.74 -8.31
C GLU A 65 28.27 2.83 -7.27
N THR A 66 27.66 2.72 -6.08
CA THR A 66 27.83 3.69 -4.97
C THR A 66 28.16 3.01 -3.63
N LEU A 67 28.52 3.80 -2.61
CA LEU A 67 28.88 3.29 -1.28
C LEU A 67 27.72 3.34 -0.26
N PRO A 68 27.61 2.37 0.66
CA PRO A 68 28.50 1.21 0.83
C PRO A 68 28.30 0.17 -0.26
N LEU A 69 29.40 -0.30 -0.84
CA LEU A 69 29.40 -1.22 -1.98
C LEU A 69 29.46 -2.67 -1.48
N VAL A 70 28.45 -3.47 -1.83
CA VAL A 70 28.36 -4.87 -1.39
C VAL A 70 28.47 -5.83 -2.57
N PHE A 71 29.66 -6.40 -2.74
CA PHE A 71 29.88 -7.51 -3.67
C PHE A 71 29.11 -8.74 -3.23
N ARG A 72 28.43 -9.41 -4.16
CA ARG A 72 27.86 -10.74 -3.97
C ARG A 72 28.51 -11.73 -4.91
N VAL A 73 28.93 -12.88 -4.37
CA VAL A 73 29.68 -13.90 -5.10
C VAL A 73 28.89 -15.20 -5.09
N ASN A 74 28.70 -15.80 -6.27
CA ASN A 74 28.07 -17.10 -6.39
C ASN A 74 29.12 -18.20 -6.54
N ILE A 75 28.94 -19.25 -5.74
CA ILE A 75 29.78 -20.44 -5.70
C ILE A 75 28.85 -21.62 -5.99
N GLU A 76 28.67 -21.95 -7.28
CA GLU A 76 27.93 -23.14 -7.69
C GLU A 76 28.83 -24.35 -7.38
N VAL A 77 28.31 -25.31 -6.61
CA VAL A 77 29.08 -26.48 -6.16
C VAL A 77 28.43 -27.79 -6.60
N GLN A 78 29.24 -28.76 -6.99
CA GLN A 78 28.81 -30.11 -7.34
C GLN A 78 28.30 -30.89 -6.12
N SER A 79 28.89 -30.66 -4.95
CA SER A 79 28.54 -31.27 -3.67
C SER A 79 28.88 -30.34 -2.52
N VAL A 80 27.87 -29.99 -1.70
CA VAL A 80 28.03 -29.10 -0.54
C VAL A 80 28.96 -29.70 0.52
N ASN A 81 28.92 -31.02 0.73
CA ASN A 81 29.83 -31.69 1.67
C ASN A 81 31.28 -31.65 1.15
N SER A 82 31.51 -31.95 -0.12
CA SER A 82 32.86 -31.92 -0.72
C SER A 82 33.44 -30.51 -0.70
N PHE A 83 32.61 -29.49 -0.98
CA PHE A 83 32.97 -28.09 -0.85
C PHE A 83 33.34 -27.73 0.60
N ARG A 84 32.52 -28.11 1.58
CA ARG A 84 32.78 -27.82 3.00
C ARG A 84 34.03 -28.50 3.53
N THR A 85 34.40 -29.68 3.01
CA THR A 85 35.66 -30.34 3.38
C THR A 85 36.90 -29.71 2.73
N LYS A 86 36.81 -29.19 1.49
CA LYS A 86 37.94 -28.56 0.78
C LYS A 86 38.12 -27.07 1.11
N TYR A 87 37.04 -26.38 1.48
CA TYR A 87 36.99 -24.91 1.66
C TYR A 87 36.26 -24.43 2.93
N GLY A 88 35.90 -25.32 3.87
CA GLY A 88 35.06 -24.93 5.03
C GLY A 88 35.66 -23.90 5.97
N GLU A 89 37.00 -23.84 6.05
CA GLU A 89 37.77 -22.91 6.88
C GLU A 89 38.61 -21.93 6.02
N THR A 90 38.19 -21.69 4.77
CA THR A 90 38.80 -20.66 3.92
C THR A 90 38.00 -19.35 3.95
N LEU A 91 38.70 -18.26 3.65
CA LEU A 91 38.10 -16.93 3.52
C LEU A 91 37.72 -16.66 2.06
N LEU A 92 36.60 -15.97 1.88
CA LEU A 92 36.15 -15.42 0.61
C LEU A 92 36.44 -13.92 0.64
N CYS A 93 37.45 -13.52 -0.13
CA CYS A 93 37.92 -12.15 -0.22
C CYS A 93 37.52 -11.52 -1.54
N VAL A 94 37.38 -10.19 -1.56
CA VAL A 94 37.32 -9.38 -2.78
C VAL A 94 38.47 -8.38 -2.73
N GLU A 95 39.23 -8.31 -3.81
CA GLU A 95 40.33 -7.37 -4.03
C GLU A 95 39.96 -6.37 -5.12
N LEU A 96 40.24 -5.08 -4.90
CA LEU A 96 40.03 -3.98 -5.84
C LEU A 96 41.38 -3.36 -6.19
N ASN A 97 41.68 -3.26 -7.50
CA ASN A 97 42.92 -2.68 -8.04
C ASN A 97 44.22 -3.24 -7.43
N GLY A 98 44.20 -4.45 -6.86
CA GLY A 98 45.38 -5.05 -6.20
C GLY A 98 45.86 -4.33 -4.94
N THR A 99 45.01 -3.50 -4.32
CA THR A 99 45.42 -2.58 -3.23
C THR A 99 44.41 -2.48 -2.09
N TRP A 100 43.10 -2.57 -2.37
CA TRP A 100 42.06 -2.64 -1.35
C TRP A 100 41.54 -4.07 -1.30
N GLN A 101 41.42 -4.66 -0.11
CA GLN A 101 40.95 -6.03 0.06
C GLN A 101 40.09 -6.13 1.30
N GLU A 102 38.90 -6.73 1.15
CA GLU A 102 38.03 -7.09 2.27
C GLU A 102 37.72 -8.60 2.21
N CYS A 103 37.61 -9.23 3.37
CA CYS A 103 37.52 -10.68 3.51
C CYS A 103 36.43 -11.09 4.50
N GLY A 104 35.61 -12.06 4.10
CA GLY A 104 34.60 -12.68 4.95
C GLY A 104 34.83 -14.19 5.07
N SER A 105 34.17 -14.79 6.07
CA SER A 105 33.95 -16.24 6.05
C SER A 105 33.23 -16.62 4.75
N ILE A 106 33.66 -17.70 4.08
CA ILE A 106 33.07 -18.18 2.83
C ILE A 106 31.57 -18.53 2.91
N ALA A 107 31.02 -18.69 4.13
CA ALA A 107 29.58 -18.83 4.36
C ALA A 107 28.78 -17.53 4.15
N LYS A 108 29.44 -16.35 4.17
CA LYS A 108 28.84 -15.08 3.77
C LYS A 108 29.06 -14.87 2.27
N SER A 109 27.98 -14.97 1.49
CA SER A 109 27.99 -14.71 0.04
C SER A 109 28.14 -13.22 -0.33
N SER A 110 28.37 -12.34 0.64
CA SER A 110 28.44 -10.89 0.45
C SER A 110 29.59 -10.23 1.23
N ILE A 111 30.39 -9.40 0.54
CA ILE A 111 31.54 -8.64 1.07
C ILE A 111 31.30 -7.14 0.83
N GLY A 112 31.36 -6.34 1.90
CA GLY A 112 31.09 -4.90 1.88
C GLY A 112 32.35 -4.04 1.92
N PHE A 113 32.30 -2.89 1.25
CA PHE A 113 33.27 -1.80 1.36
C PHE A 113 32.53 -0.50 1.67
N ASP A 114 32.79 0.10 2.83
CA ASP A 114 32.03 1.26 3.32
C ASP A 114 32.68 2.62 3.00
N GLY A 115 33.96 2.64 2.60
CA GLY A 115 34.73 3.87 2.40
C GLY A 115 35.83 3.75 1.34
N LEU A 116 35.47 3.94 0.07
CA LEU A 116 36.38 4.00 -1.07
C LEU A 116 36.26 5.38 -1.76
N PRO A 117 37.31 5.88 -2.45
CA PRO A 117 37.17 7.00 -3.37
C PRO A 117 36.22 6.69 -4.55
N ALA A 118 35.66 7.73 -5.17
CA ALA A 118 35.07 7.60 -6.50
C ALA A 118 36.20 7.37 -7.54
N GLY A 119 35.98 6.45 -8.48
CA GLY A 119 36.95 6.02 -9.47
C GLY A 119 36.62 4.65 -10.07
N ARG A 120 37.41 4.21 -11.05
CA ARG A 120 37.28 2.89 -11.67
C ARG A 120 38.15 1.85 -10.96
N TYR A 121 37.55 0.72 -10.63
CA TYR A 121 38.19 -0.39 -9.92
C TYR A 121 38.06 -1.68 -10.71
N SER A 122 39.14 -2.46 -10.80
CA SER A 122 39.09 -3.85 -11.24
C SER A 122 38.97 -4.72 -9.99
N ALA A 123 37.79 -5.31 -9.80
CA ALA A 123 37.45 -6.13 -8.66
C ALA A 123 37.63 -7.62 -8.99
N ARG A 124 38.11 -8.43 -8.05
CA ARG A 124 38.12 -9.89 -8.19
C ARG A 124 37.86 -10.60 -6.88
N ALA A 125 36.97 -11.58 -6.91
CA ALA A 125 36.74 -12.44 -5.75
C ALA A 125 37.71 -13.62 -5.79
N PHE A 126 38.26 -14.00 -4.64
CA PHE A 126 39.12 -15.17 -4.52
C PHE A 126 38.94 -15.87 -3.16
N ILE A 127 39.18 -17.17 -3.16
CA ILE A 127 39.14 -18.03 -1.99
C ILE A 127 40.58 -18.25 -1.51
N THR A 128 40.84 -18.03 -0.23
CA THR A 128 42.20 -18.05 0.34
C THR A 128 42.24 -18.66 1.74
N ASP A 129 43.43 -19.07 2.18
CA ASP A 129 43.63 -19.55 3.55
C ASP A 129 43.36 -18.45 4.59
N GLU A 130 43.20 -18.81 5.86
CA GLU A 130 42.91 -17.85 6.94
C GLU A 130 43.95 -16.71 7.07
N ARG A 131 45.15 -16.88 6.49
CA ARG A 131 46.24 -15.89 6.52
C ARG A 131 46.28 -15.00 5.27
N GLY A 132 45.46 -15.29 4.25
CA GLY A 132 45.40 -14.52 3.00
C GLY A 132 46.60 -14.68 2.07
N ILE A 133 47.37 -15.77 2.21
CA ILE A 133 48.66 -15.97 1.52
C ILE A 133 48.49 -16.80 0.24
N ILE A 134 47.66 -17.84 0.28
CA ILE A 134 47.48 -18.78 -0.83
C ILE A 134 46.10 -18.55 -1.46
N ARG A 135 46.05 -18.16 -2.74
CA ARG A 135 44.80 -18.04 -3.50
C ARG A 135 44.47 -19.38 -4.16
N TYR A 136 43.49 -20.09 -3.63
CA TYR A 136 43.11 -21.42 -4.11
C TYR A 136 42.29 -21.37 -5.41
N ARG A 137 41.42 -20.38 -5.55
CA ARG A 137 40.69 -20.10 -6.78
C ARG A 137 40.24 -18.64 -6.80
N GLU A 138 40.30 -18.03 -7.96
CA GLU A 138 39.92 -16.64 -8.21
C GLU A 138 38.93 -16.53 -9.36
N THR A 139 38.09 -15.49 -9.36
CA THR A 139 37.25 -15.16 -10.49
C THR A 139 38.06 -14.46 -11.58
N PRO A 140 37.56 -14.46 -12.83
CA PRO A 140 37.87 -13.37 -13.76
C PRO A 140 37.65 -12.02 -13.06
N PRO A 141 38.50 -11.01 -13.30
CA PRO A 141 38.26 -9.67 -12.78
C PRO A 141 37.01 -9.06 -13.43
N VAL A 142 36.22 -8.33 -12.65
CA VAL A 142 35.11 -7.51 -13.11
C VAL A 142 35.45 -6.04 -12.92
N SER A 143 35.27 -5.24 -13.97
CA SER A 143 35.50 -3.80 -13.95
C SER A 143 34.27 -3.11 -13.39
N ILE A 144 34.43 -2.35 -12.32
CA ILE A 144 33.36 -1.53 -11.76
C ILE A 144 33.78 -0.06 -11.72
N THR A 145 32.82 0.86 -11.71
CA THR A 145 33.08 2.29 -11.53
C THR A 145 32.32 2.77 -10.30
N ILE A 146 33.03 2.98 -9.20
CA ILE A 146 32.43 3.57 -7.99
C ILE A 146 32.32 5.07 -8.26
N VAL A 147 31.12 5.62 -8.15
CA VAL A 147 30.85 7.04 -8.37
C VAL A 147 30.06 7.61 -7.18
N THR A 148 29.92 8.93 -7.14
CA THR A 148 29.05 9.58 -6.16
C THR A 148 27.59 9.19 -6.37
N LYS A 149 26.72 9.35 -5.35
CA LYS A 149 25.30 8.97 -5.46
C LYS A 149 24.56 9.82 -6.48
N GLU A 150 25.08 11.01 -6.70
CA GLU A 150 24.69 12.03 -7.65
C GLU A 150 25.04 11.58 -9.08
N GLU A 151 26.28 11.14 -9.33
CA GLU A 151 26.72 10.59 -10.62
C GLU A 151 26.01 9.27 -10.97
N PHE A 152 25.79 8.38 -10.00
CA PHE A 152 25.09 7.12 -10.25
C PHE A 152 23.62 7.32 -10.58
N ALA A 153 22.96 8.32 -9.99
CA ALA A 153 21.59 8.68 -10.36
C ALA A 153 21.49 9.14 -11.82
N VAL A 154 22.48 9.92 -12.31
CA VAL A 154 22.57 10.35 -13.71
C VAL A 154 22.81 9.17 -14.66
N TYR A 155 23.75 8.28 -14.34
CA TYR A 155 23.98 7.05 -15.12
C TYR A 155 22.73 6.15 -15.16
N SER A 156 22.09 5.96 -14.00
CA SER A 156 20.88 5.14 -13.88
C SER A 156 19.73 5.69 -14.73
N ALA A 157 19.53 7.01 -14.74
CA ALA A 157 18.51 7.66 -15.56
C ALA A 157 18.76 7.42 -17.07
N ALA A 158 19.98 7.64 -17.54
CA ALA A 158 20.34 7.41 -18.95
C ALA A 158 20.17 5.94 -19.38
N MET A 159 20.44 4.98 -18.48
CA MET A 159 20.20 3.56 -18.73
C MET A 159 18.70 3.20 -18.71
N MET A 160 17.88 3.90 -17.91
CA MET A 160 16.42 3.73 -17.95
C MET A 160 15.82 4.27 -19.25
N GLU A 161 16.28 5.42 -19.77
CA GLU A 161 15.84 5.94 -21.08
C GLU A 161 16.18 4.96 -22.22
N LEU A 162 17.37 4.34 -22.19
CA LEU A 162 17.77 3.29 -23.14
C LEU A 162 16.92 2.00 -23.05
N SER A 163 16.14 1.81 -21.97
CA SER A 163 15.29 0.63 -21.75
C SER A 163 13.86 0.75 -22.29
N GLY A 164 13.50 1.89 -22.89
CA GLY A 164 12.13 2.28 -23.27
C GLY A 164 11.45 1.53 -24.44
N ASP A 165 11.33 0.20 -24.39
CA ASP A 165 10.47 -0.59 -25.33
C ASP A 165 9.02 -0.71 -24.81
N SER A 166 8.29 0.41 -24.79
CA SER A 166 6.84 0.42 -24.55
C SER A 166 6.01 0.01 -25.80
N SER A 167 6.56 -0.88 -26.65
CA SER A 167 6.05 -1.16 -28.00
C SER A 167 5.96 -2.66 -28.34
N ARG A 168 5.29 -3.47 -27.48
CA ARG A 168 4.97 -4.88 -27.80
C ARG A 168 3.48 -5.21 -27.70
N ASN A 169 3.00 -5.94 -28.71
CA ASN A 169 1.59 -6.28 -28.89
C ASN A 169 1.05 -7.20 -27.79
N GLY A 170 -0.24 -7.07 -27.46
CA GLY A 170 -1.06 -8.12 -26.83
C GLY A 170 -0.68 -8.61 -25.44
N SER A 171 0.33 -8.03 -24.77
CA SER A 171 0.93 -8.63 -23.57
C SER A 171 -0.03 -8.77 -22.36
N SER A 172 -1.04 -7.91 -22.23
CA SER A 172 -2.07 -8.00 -21.18
C SER A 172 -3.04 -9.16 -21.41
N LEU A 173 -3.58 -9.28 -22.63
CA LEU A 173 -4.45 -10.39 -23.05
C LEU A 173 -3.74 -11.75 -22.94
N LEU A 174 -2.47 -11.82 -23.33
CA LEU A 174 -1.66 -13.05 -23.22
C LEU A 174 -1.42 -13.44 -21.75
N LYS A 175 -1.09 -12.48 -20.87
CA LYS A 175 -0.95 -12.73 -19.42
C LYS A 175 -2.25 -13.24 -18.79
N TRP A 176 -3.38 -12.62 -19.13
CA TRP A 176 -4.71 -13.05 -18.65
C TRP A 176 -5.04 -14.49 -19.09
N ALA A 177 -4.81 -14.82 -20.36
CA ALA A 177 -5.09 -16.15 -20.89
C ALA A 177 -4.25 -17.25 -20.23
N THR A 178 -2.95 -17.00 -20.01
CA THR A 178 -2.09 -17.93 -19.24
C THR A 178 -2.59 -18.12 -17.81
N HIS A 179 -3.08 -17.07 -17.14
CA HIS A 179 -3.64 -17.19 -15.80
C HIS A 179 -4.96 -17.99 -15.76
N GLN A 180 -5.85 -17.80 -16.75
CA GLN A 180 -7.06 -18.63 -16.85
C GLN A 180 -6.74 -20.11 -17.09
N GLN A 181 -5.77 -20.42 -17.95
CA GLN A 181 -5.35 -21.81 -18.21
C GLN A 181 -4.79 -22.50 -16.96
N VAL A 182 -4.07 -21.78 -16.10
CA VAL A 182 -3.63 -22.31 -14.79
C VAL A 182 -4.82 -22.56 -13.86
N LEU A 183 -5.77 -21.62 -13.77
CA LEU A 183 -6.98 -21.79 -12.95
C LEU A 183 -7.84 -22.97 -13.41
N GLU A 184 -8.02 -23.14 -14.73
CA GLU A 184 -8.77 -24.27 -15.30
C GLU A 184 -8.06 -25.62 -15.03
N SER A 185 -6.72 -25.65 -15.05
CA SER A 185 -5.93 -26.84 -14.67
C SER A 185 -6.01 -27.24 -13.19
N LEU A 186 -6.49 -26.33 -12.33
CA LEU A 186 -6.69 -26.57 -10.90
C LEU A 186 -8.16 -26.89 -10.54
N SER A 187 -9.08 -26.84 -11.53
CA SER A 187 -10.51 -27.07 -11.32
C SER A 187 -10.96 -28.48 -11.72
N ILE A 188 -11.67 -29.16 -10.82
CA ILE A 188 -12.33 -30.45 -11.13
C ILE A 188 -13.50 -30.19 -12.09
N PRO A 189 -13.74 -31.01 -13.14
CA PRO A 189 -14.78 -30.72 -14.14
C PRO A 189 -16.21 -30.76 -13.58
N THR A 190 -16.83 -29.59 -13.41
CA THR A 190 -18.26 -29.49 -13.08
C THR A 190 -19.12 -29.68 -14.33
N ILE A 191 -20.01 -30.67 -14.33
CA ILE A 191 -20.81 -31.02 -15.51
C ILE A 191 -21.95 -30.02 -15.75
N GLY A 192 -21.96 -29.41 -16.94
CA GLY A 192 -23.20 -29.17 -17.69
C GLY A 192 -24.19 -28.13 -17.16
N GLY A 193 -23.77 -26.88 -16.97
CA GLY A 193 -24.71 -25.75 -16.99
C GLY A 193 -25.25 -25.53 -18.41
N THR A 194 -26.55 -25.76 -18.64
CA THR A 194 -27.17 -25.61 -19.96
C THR A 194 -27.22 -24.16 -20.42
N LYS A 195 -26.92 -23.91 -21.71
CA LYS A 195 -27.21 -22.62 -22.35
C LYS A 195 -28.73 -22.40 -22.34
N THR A 196 -29.17 -21.31 -21.72
CA THR A 196 -30.56 -20.86 -21.79
C THR A 196 -30.76 -20.03 -23.06
N ASP A 197 -31.51 -20.57 -24.02
CA ASP A 197 -32.00 -19.82 -25.19
C ASP A 197 -32.97 -18.72 -24.74
N ALA A 198 -32.45 -17.51 -24.56
CA ALA A 198 -33.22 -16.33 -24.19
C ALA A 198 -33.83 -15.66 -25.45
N THR A 199 -34.99 -16.15 -25.89
CA THR A 199 -35.77 -15.51 -26.96
C THR A 199 -36.15 -14.06 -26.58
N SER A 200 -36.08 -13.14 -27.55
CA SER A 200 -35.78 -11.72 -27.32
C SER A 200 -36.95 -10.81 -26.87
N ASN A 201 -37.89 -11.34 -26.07
CA ASN A 201 -39.01 -10.58 -25.50
C ASN A 201 -38.59 -9.74 -24.28
N GLY A 202 -38.00 -8.56 -24.52
CA GLY A 202 -37.81 -7.54 -23.47
C GLY A 202 -36.65 -6.56 -23.63
N THR A 203 -35.78 -6.71 -24.64
CA THR A 203 -34.59 -5.84 -24.81
C THR A 203 -35.00 -4.48 -25.43
N LEU A 204 -34.79 -3.39 -24.69
CA LEU A 204 -35.09 -2.00 -25.11
C LEU A 204 -33.93 -1.35 -25.87
N LEU A 205 -32.69 -1.68 -25.49
CA LEU A 205 -31.46 -1.08 -26.00
C LEU A 205 -30.38 -2.14 -26.19
N VAL A 206 -29.68 -2.08 -27.33
CA VAL A 206 -28.46 -2.86 -27.60
C VAL A 206 -27.29 -1.90 -27.81
N ILE A 207 -26.14 -2.15 -27.19
CA ILE A 207 -24.97 -1.26 -27.21
C ILE A 207 -23.79 -2.00 -27.85
N GLY A 208 -23.21 -1.41 -28.90
CA GLY A 208 -21.98 -1.88 -29.55
C GLY A 208 -20.79 -1.02 -29.16
N VAL A 209 -19.85 -1.59 -28.40
CA VAL A 209 -18.60 -0.94 -28.00
C VAL A 209 -17.52 -1.25 -29.02
N LYS A 210 -17.17 -0.29 -29.88
CA LYS A 210 -16.05 -0.36 -30.83
C LYS A 210 -14.75 -0.51 -30.06
N THR A 211 -14.01 -1.57 -30.35
CA THR A 211 -12.75 -1.88 -29.67
C THR A 211 -11.74 -2.54 -30.60
N ALA A 212 -10.45 -2.42 -30.27
CA ALA A 212 -9.36 -3.09 -30.96
C ALA A 212 -9.03 -4.42 -30.24
N VAL A 213 -9.28 -5.56 -30.89
CA VAL A 213 -9.31 -6.89 -30.22
C VAL A 213 -8.01 -7.17 -29.43
N VAL A 214 -6.85 -7.07 -30.08
CA VAL A 214 -5.55 -7.44 -29.46
C VAL A 214 -5.00 -6.36 -28.51
N LYS A 215 -5.35 -5.09 -28.73
CA LYS A 215 -4.73 -3.95 -28.02
C LYS A 215 -5.52 -3.52 -26.79
N ASN A 216 -6.84 -3.51 -26.86
CA ASN A 216 -7.69 -2.82 -25.88
C ASN A 216 -8.42 -3.81 -24.93
N PHE A 217 -7.81 -4.96 -24.63
CA PHE A 217 -8.36 -5.94 -23.69
C PHE A 217 -8.63 -5.34 -22.30
N GLU A 218 -7.72 -4.50 -21.81
CA GLU A 218 -7.85 -3.78 -20.54
C GLU A 218 -9.12 -2.91 -20.49
N PHE A 219 -9.41 -2.14 -21.55
CA PHE A 219 -10.63 -1.34 -21.66
C PHE A 219 -11.90 -2.22 -21.63
N ARG A 220 -11.90 -3.36 -22.34
CA ARG A 220 -13.03 -4.31 -22.29
C ARG A 220 -13.26 -4.85 -20.89
N GLN A 221 -12.18 -5.27 -20.23
CA GLN A 221 -12.24 -5.84 -18.89
C GLN A 221 -12.73 -4.81 -17.86
N THR A 222 -12.22 -3.58 -17.91
CA THR A 222 -12.74 -2.47 -17.10
C THR A 222 -14.22 -2.17 -17.35
N ILE A 223 -14.70 -2.23 -18.59
CA ILE A 223 -16.12 -2.03 -18.89
C ILE A 223 -17.00 -3.14 -18.29
N ARG A 224 -16.57 -4.40 -18.36
CA ARG A 224 -17.23 -5.56 -17.72
C ARG A 224 -17.29 -5.43 -16.19
N GLU A 225 -16.23 -4.90 -15.58
CA GLU A 225 -16.11 -4.69 -14.13
C GLU A 225 -16.88 -3.45 -13.62
N THR A 226 -17.31 -2.57 -14.52
CA THR A 226 -17.94 -1.28 -14.17
C THR A 226 -19.36 -1.15 -14.74
N TRP A 227 -19.59 -0.30 -15.74
CA TRP A 227 -20.94 0.09 -16.16
C TRP A 227 -21.68 -0.97 -16.99
N ALA A 228 -20.98 -2.01 -17.47
CA ALA A 228 -21.56 -3.19 -18.10
C ALA A 228 -21.55 -4.43 -17.19
N SER A 229 -21.26 -4.29 -15.89
CA SER A 229 -21.31 -5.40 -14.94
C SER A 229 -22.73 -5.92 -14.73
N PRO A 230 -22.92 -7.18 -14.29
CA PRO A 230 -24.25 -7.75 -14.07
C PRO A 230 -25.12 -6.95 -13.09
N ASP A 231 -24.50 -6.30 -12.10
CA ASP A 231 -25.20 -5.50 -11.08
C ASP A 231 -25.53 -4.07 -11.55
N ALA A 232 -24.73 -3.53 -12.49
CA ALA A 232 -24.91 -2.18 -13.01
C ALA A 232 -25.80 -2.11 -14.27
N LEU A 233 -25.89 -3.20 -15.04
CA LEU A 233 -26.55 -3.25 -16.34
C LEU A 233 -28.04 -3.62 -16.22
N PRO A 234 -28.98 -2.76 -16.64
CA PRO A 234 -30.41 -3.09 -16.59
C PRO A 234 -30.74 -4.31 -17.47
N HIS A 235 -31.61 -5.21 -16.99
CA HIS A 235 -31.92 -6.48 -17.68
C HIS A 235 -32.43 -6.32 -19.13
N ASN A 236 -33.03 -5.17 -19.45
CA ASN A 236 -33.52 -4.79 -20.78
C ASN A 236 -32.45 -4.13 -21.68
N VAL A 237 -31.17 -4.16 -21.28
CA VAL A 237 -30.02 -3.70 -22.06
C VAL A 237 -29.09 -4.88 -22.36
N LYS A 238 -28.47 -4.88 -23.54
CA LYS A 238 -27.37 -5.80 -23.89
C LYS A 238 -26.17 -5.02 -24.41
N VAL A 239 -24.96 -5.42 -24.01
CA VAL A 239 -23.69 -4.80 -24.40
C VAL A 239 -22.86 -5.84 -25.13
N PHE A 240 -22.23 -5.46 -26.24
CA PHE A 240 -21.33 -6.31 -27.01
C PHE A 240 -20.07 -5.53 -27.41
N PHE A 241 -18.92 -6.20 -27.37
CA PHE A 241 -17.65 -5.67 -27.85
C PHE A 241 -17.49 -5.97 -29.35
N VAL A 242 -17.35 -4.92 -30.15
CA VAL A 242 -17.36 -4.96 -31.62
C VAL A 242 -15.92 -5.01 -32.14
N GLY A 243 -15.39 -6.23 -32.25
CA GLY A 243 -14.00 -6.51 -32.62
C GLY A 243 -13.73 -6.61 -34.12
N CYS A 244 -14.63 -7.25 -34.89
CA CYS A 244 -14.32 -7.81 -36.23
C CYS A 244 -13.17 -8.86 -36.18
N GLY A 245 -12.92 -9.56 -37.29
CA GLY A 245 -11.82 -10.51 -37.44
C GLY A 245 -10.45 -9.84 -37.24
N PRO A 246 -9.65 -10.22 -36.23
CA PRO A 246 -8.46 -9.49 -35.84
C PRO A 246 -7.30 -9.69 -36.82
N ASN A 247 -6.75 -8.60 -37.37
CA ASN A 247 -5.62 -8.64 -38.28
C ASN A 247 -4.29 -8.94 -37.56
N LEU A 248 -3.96 -10.21 -37.40
CA LEU A 248 -2.74 -10.69 -36.72
C LEU A 248 -1.46 -10.62 -37.57
N SER A 249 -1.51 -10.08 -38.80
CA SER A 249 -0.32 -9.99 -39.68
C SER A 249 0.81 -9.16 -39.06
N ALA A 250 0.47 -8.11 -38.30
CA ALA A 250 1.42 -7.22 -37.61
C ALA A 250 2.24 -7.91 -36.50
N ILE A 251 1.77 -9.04 -35.97
CA ILE A 251 2.56 -9.89 -35.09
C ILE A 251 3.53 -10.69 -35.96
N LYS A 252 4.84 -10.55 -35.76
CA LYS A 252 5.85 -11.22 -36.61
C LYS A 252 6.06 -12.70 -36.25
N SER A 253 5.92 -13.06 -34.97
CA SER A 253 6.14 -14.43 -34.50
C SER A 253 4.91 -15.32 -34.73
N ILE A 254 5.11 -16.49 -35.37
CA ILE A 254 4.05 -17.48 -35.58
C ILE A 254 3.53 -18.02 -34.23
N ALA A 255 4.43 -18.33 -33.30
CA ALA A 255 4.05 -18.81 -31.96
C ALA A 255 3.28 -17.75 -31.15
N GLU A 256 3.54 -16.47 -31.38
CA GLU A 256 2.82 -15.36 -30.74
C GLU A 256 1.43 -15.16 -31.37
N ARG A 257 1.29 -15.31 -32.70
CA ARG A 257 -0.01 -15.32 -33.40
C ARG A 257 -0.92 -16.41 -32.86
N GLU A 258 -0.42 -17.65 -32.72
CA GLU A 258 -1.23 -18.76 -32.21
C GLU A 258 -1.64 -18.59 -30.74
N ARG A 259 -0.72 -18.14 -29.87
CA ARG A 259 -1.08 -17.78 -28.48
C ARG A 259 -2.15 -16.67 -28.44
N THR A 260 -2.05 -15.68 -29.32
CA THR A 260 -3.05 -14.60 -29.43
C THR A 260 -4.40 -15.14 -29.90
N ARG A 261 -4.44 -16.05 -30.89
CA ARG A 261 -5.67 -16.73 -31.33
C ARG A 261 -6.35 -17.49 -30.18
N VAL A 262 -5.57 -18.29 -29.44
CA VAL A 262 -6.07 -19.04 -28.28
C VAL A 262 -6.59 -18.10 -27.19
N ALA A 263 -5.87 -17.02 -26.88
CA ALA A 263 -6.31 -16.03 -25.88
C ALA A 263 -7.62 -15.33 -26.25
N ILE A 264 -7.83 -14.99 -27.53
CA ILE A 264 -9.09 -14.41 -28.03
C ILE A 264 -10.22 -15.44 -27.97
N GLY A 265 -9.94 -16.70 -28.32
CA GLY A 265 -10.91 -17.81 -28.18
C GLY A 265 -11.36 -17.99 -26.73
N LEU A 266 -10.43 -17.97 -25.78
CA LEU A 266 -10.72 -18.04 -24.34
C LEU A 266 -11.55 -16.83 -23.86
N GLU A 267 -11.24 -15.60 -24.30
CA GLU A 267 -12.05 -14.42 -23.96
C GLU A 267 -13.50 -14.56 -24.46
N LYS A 268 -13.68 -14.96 -25.73
CA LYS A 268 -15.00 -15.20 -26.33
C LYS A 268 -15.77 -16.31 -25.60
N GLN A 269 -15.10 -17.41 -25.23
CA GLN A 269 -15.69 -18.51 -24.47
C GLN A 269 -16.07 -18.10 -23.04
N LYS A 270 -15.25 -17.28 -22.37
CA LYS A 270 -15.43 -16.90 -20.96
C LYS A 270 -16.58 -15.91 -20.75
N TYR A 271 -16.72 -14.92 -21.64
CA TYR A 271 -17.65 -13.79 -21.45
C TYR A 271 -18.82 -13.78 -22.44
N GLY A 272 -18.68 -14.38 -23.63
CA GLY A 272 -19.75 -14.43 -24.64
C GLY A 272 -20.16 -13.08 -25.26
N ASP A 273 -19.45 -12.00 -24.96
CA ASP A 273 -19.79 -10.61 -25.30
C ASP A 273 -18.93 -10.03 -26.45
N LEU A 274 -17.83 -10.69 -26.81
CA LEU A 274 -16.89 -10.25 -27.83
C LEU A 274 -17.22 -10.85 -29.20
N LEU A 275 -17.64 -9.98 -30.13
CA LEU A 275 -18.00 -10.32 -31.50
C LEU A 275 -16.82 -10.04 -32.45
N THR A 276 -16.33 -11.06 -33.14
CA THR A 276 -15.23 -10.95 -34.12
C THR A 276 -15.69 -11.45 -35.48
N ASP A 277 -15.70 -12.76 -35.67
CA ASP A 277 -15.94 -13.44 -36.94
C ASP A 277 -17.44 -13.50 -37.25
N GLU A 278 -18.28 -13.47 -36.19
CA GLU A 278 -19.74 -13.38 -36.22
C GLU A 278 -20.26 -12.15 -37.01
N LEU A 279 -19.42 -11.12 -37.16
CA LEU A 279 -19.77 -9.87 -37.82
C LEU A 279 -19.49 -9.89 -39.34
N GLY A 280 -18.65 -10.81 -39.82
CA GLY A 280 -18.24 -10.87 -41.22
C GLY A 280 -17.48 -9.62 -41.70
N CYS A 281 -16.60 -9.07 -40.86
CA CYS A 281 -15.74 -7.92 -41.13
C CYS A 281 -14.31 -8.19 -40.63
N GLU A 282 -13.32 -7.46 -41.15
CA GLU A 282 -11.94 -7.46 -40.64
C GLU A 282 -11.65 -6.19 -39.82
N GLU A 283 -10.71 -6.29 -38.87
CA GLU A 283 -10.22 -5.18 -38.05
C GLU A 283 -9.38 -4.20 -38.88
N SER A 284 -9.99 -3.05 -39.23
CA SER A 284 -9.32 -1.93 -39.90
C SER A 284 -9.73 -0.59 -39.27
N TYR A 285 -8.75 0.26 -38.94
CA TYR A 285 -8.99 1.62 -38.48
C TYR A 285 -9.46 2.54 -39.63
N ASP A 286 -9.01 2.27 -40.85
CA ASP A 286 -9.32 3.10 -42.01
C ASP A 286 -10.67 2.72 -42.68
N ASP A 287 -11.42 1.75 -42.11
CA ASP A 287 -12.81 1.43 -42.48
C ASP A 287 -13.72 1.10 -41.26
N LEU A 288 -13.71 1.99 -40.25
CA LEU A 288 -14.68 1.98 -39.15
C LEU A 288 -16.17 1.95 -39.60
N PRO A 289 -16.60 2.60 -40.72
CA PRO A 289 -17.97 2.50 -41.22
C PRO A 289 -18.42 1.06 -41.50
N SER A 290 -17.54 0.19 -41.99
CA SER A 290 -17.88 -1.24 -42.18
C SER A 290 -18.03 -1.99 -40.85
N LYS A 291 -17.20 -1.69 -39.83
CA LYS A 291 -17.37 -2.22 -38.46
C LYS A 291 -18.75 -1.82 -37.88
N VAL A 292 -19.18 -0.58 -38.09
CA VAL A 292 -20.53 -0.12 -37.69
C VAL A 292 -21.64 -0.84 -38.48
N LYS A 293 -21.56 -0.92 -39.81
CA LYS A 293 -22.55 -1.65 -40.63
C LYS A 293 -22.69 -3.11 -40.19
N ALA A 294 -21.58 -3.78 -39.88
CA ALA A 294 -21.57 -5.17 -39.45
C ALA A 294 -22.27 -5.36 -38.10
N PHE A 295 -22.01 -4.48 -37.13
CA PHE A 295 -22.75 -4.51 -35.86
C PHE A 295 -24.24 -4.17 -36.03
N LEU A 296 -24.60 -3.16 -36.84
CA LEU A 296 -26.01 -2.84 -37.11
C LEU A 296 -26.73 -4.01 -37.80
N ARG A 297 -26.05 -4.79 -38.66
CA ARG A 297 -26.58 -6.02 -39.25
C ARG A 297 -26.88 -7.06 -38.17
N PHE A 298 -25.92 -7.36 -37.31
CA PHE A 298 -26.11 -8.25 -36.16
C PHE A 298 -27.27 -7.78 -35.25
N ALA A 299 -27.28 -6.50 -34.87
CA ALA A 299 -28.31 -5.94 -33.99
C ALA A 299 -29.72 -6.02 -34.60
N THR A 300 -29.87 -5.67 -35.89
CA THR A 300 -31.18 -5.70 -36.57
C THR A 300 -31.70 -7.11 -36.86
N GLN A 301 -30.82 -8.11 -36.96
CA GLN A 301 -31.18 -9.52 -37.12
C GLN A 301 -31.51 -10.18 -35.78
N THR A 302 -30.60 -10.10 -34.80
CA THR A 302 -30.74 -10.77 -33.49
C THR A 302 -31.78 -10.11 -32.58
N PHE A 303 -31.86 -8.76 -32.61
CA PHE A 303 -32.70 -7.96 -31.72
C PHE A 303 -33.83 -7.27 -32.50
N SER A 304 -34.54 -8.07 -33.32
CA SER A 304 -35.56 -7.59 -34.26
C SER A 304 -36.73 -6.82 -33.62
N GLN A 305 -37.00 -7.02 -32.32
CA GLN A 305 -38.05 -6.32 -31.55
C GLN A 305 -37.55 -5.11 -30.74
N THR A 306 -36.23 -4.87 -30.71
CA THR A 306 -35.63 -3.80 -29.91
C THR A 306 -35.86 -2.42 -30.55
N SER A 307 -36.11 -1.41 -29.71
CA SER A 307 -36.41 -0.03 -30.15
C SER A 307 -35.17 0.78 -30.53
N PHE A 308 -34.07 0.62 -29.79
CA PHE A 308 -32.88 1.47 -29.90
C PHE A 308 -31.58 0.67 -29.99
N VAL A 309 -30.59 1.23 -30.71
CA VAL A 309 -29.22 0.73 -30.75
C VAL A 309 -28.24 1.89 -30.53
N MET A 310 -27.22 1.68 -29.70
CA MET A 310 -26.17 2.66 -29.41
C MET A 310 -24.83 2.16 -29.93
N MET A 311 -24.05 3.05 -30.52
CA MET A 311 -22.62 2.86 -30.76
C MET A 311 -21.81 3.65 -29.72
N ALA A 312 -20.72 3.04 -29.26
CA ALA A 312 -19.78 3.61 -28.31
C ALA A 312 -18.33 3.27 -28.72
N ASP A 313 -17.36 4.06 -28.28
CA ASP A 313 -15.94 3.65 -28.24
C ASP A 313 -15.61 2.93 -26.90
N ASP A 314 -14.52 2.17 -26.84
CA ASP A 314 -14.07 1.48 -25.61
C ASP A 314 -13.48 2.39 -24.51
N ASN A 315 -13.49 3.70 -24.71
CA ASN A 315 -12.98 4.71 -23.79
C ASN A 315 -14.10 5.58 -23.17
N ILE A 316 -15.29 5.01 -22.93
CA ILE A 316 -16.41 5.72 -22.33
C ILE A 316 -16.83 5.17 -20.97
N TYR A 317 -17.44 6.03 -20.16
CA TYR A 317 -18.28 5.67 -19.02
C TYR A 317 -19.74 6.01 -19.34
N LEU A 318 -20.67 5.11 -18.99
CA LEU A 318 -22.07 5.23 -19.34
C LEU A 318 -22.98 4.98 -18.14
N ARG A 319 -23.84 5.95 -17.81
CA ARG A 319 -24.89 5.80 -16.79
C ARG A 319 -26.12 5.09 -17.40
N THR A 320 -25.94 3.81 -17.74
CA THR A 320 -26.91 2.90 -18.37
C THR A 320 -28.35 3.05 -17.87
N ASN A 321 -28.55 3.04 -16.55
CA ASN A 321 -29.85 3.26 -15.90
C ASN A 321 -30.50 4.60 -16.31
N ARG A 322 -29.74 5.70 -16.27
CA ARG A 322 -30.24 7.04 -16.69
C ARG A 322 -30.55 7.09 -18.18
N LEU A 323 -29.73 6.45 -19.03
CA LEU A 323 -30.00 6.37 -20.47
C LEU A 323 -31.33 5.65 -20.74
N VAL A 324 -31.56 4.51 -20.08
CA VAL A 324 -32.82 3.76 -20.18
C VAL A 324 -34.03 4.59 -19.72
N ASP A 325 -33.89 5.38 -18.66
CA ASP A 325 -34.98 6.23 -18.17
C ASP A 325 -35.33 7.39 -19.10
N GLU A 326 -34.36 8.01 -19.76
CA GLU A 326 -34.65 9.02 -20.79
C GLU A 326 -35.26 8.39 -22.06
N LEU A 327 -34.74 7.23 -22.51
CA LEU A 327 -35.31 6.50 -23.66
C LEU A 327 -36.75 6.02 -23.45
N ARG A 328 -37.19 5.83 -22.19
CA ARG A 328 -38.59 5.57 -21.83
C ARG A 328 -39.48 6.80 -21.98
N LYS A 329 -38.95 8.01 -21.77
CA LYS A 329 -39.69 9.29 -21.88
C LYS A 329 -39.77 9.81 -23.31
N GLU A 330 -38.76 9.49 -24.13
CA GLU A 330 -38.58 10.00 -25.49
C GLU A 330 -39.82 9.84 -26.39
N GLY A 331 -40.63 8.80 -26.20
CA GLY A 331 -41.92 8.61 -26.88
C GLY A 331 -41.85 8.35 -28.39
N ARG A 332 -40.70 8.57 -29.03
CA ARG A 332 -40.44 8.42 -30.47
C ARG A 332 -39.55 7.20 -30.75
N PRO A 333 -40.11 5.98 -30.90
CA PRO A 333 -39.32 4.76 -31.17
C PRO A 333 -38.82 4.63 -32.61
N LYS A 334 -38.85 5.70 -33.42
CA LYS A 334 -38.57 5.71 -34.87
C LYS A 334 -37.97 7.04 -35.30
N ARG A 335 -37.20 7.04 -36.39
CA ARG A 335 -36.55 8.23 -36.99
C ARG A 335 -35.67 9.04 -36.02
N LEU A 336 -35.08 8.39 -35.02
CA LEU A 336 -34.30 9.03 -33.95
C LEU A 336 -32.80 8.85 -34.18
N TYR A 337 -32.04 9.94 -34.09
CA TYR A 337 -30.57 9.94 -34.10
C TYR A 337 -30.06 10.98 -33.09
N ILE A 338 -29.57 10.52 -31.95
CA ILE A 338 -29.13 11.37 -30.83
C ILE A 338 -27.63 11.22 -30.61
N GLY A 339 -26.94 12.33 -30.33
CA GLY A 339 -25.58 12.32 -29.78
C GLY A 339 -25.06 13.74 -29.56
N HIS A 340 -23.77 13.89 -29.23
CA HIS A 340 -23.15 15.20 -29.13
C HIS A 340 -22.68 15.68 -30.51
N HIS A 341 -22.86 16.97 -30.85
CA HIS A 341 -22.30 17.53 -32.08
C HIS A 341 -21.86 19.00 -31.97
N GLY A 342 -20.80 19.36 -32.71
CA GLY A 342 -20.16 20.68 -32.72
C GLY A 342 -20.38 21.49 -34.01
N ARG A 343 -19.36 22.24 -34.44
CA ARG A 343 -19.35 23.07 -35.67
C ARG A 343 -18.82 22.30 -36.88
N ASN A 344 -19.64 22.18 -37.93
CA ASN A 344 -19.39 21.31 -39.10
C ASN A 344 -18.41 21.88 -40.16
N GLN A 345 -17.32 22.53 -39.74
CA GLN A 345 -16.32 23.09 -40.67
C GLN A 345 -15.26 22.04 -41.06
N ARG A 346 -15.01 21.88 -42.36
CA ARG A 346 -13.94 21.03 -42.89
C ARG A 346 -12.58 21.67 -42.50
N GLY A 347 -11.75 20.95 -41.77
CA GLY A 347 -10.51 21.47 -41.17
C GLY A 347 -10.62 21.87 -39.69
N GLY A 348 -11.74 21.58 -39.02
CA GLY A 348 -11.83 21.68 -37.55
C GLY A 348 -10.82 20.76 -36.82
N ILE A 349 -10.38 21.19 -35.63
CA ILE A 349 -9.29 20.56 -34.87
C ILE A 349 -9.54 19.05 -34.66
N GLY A 350 -8.61 18.23 -35.14
CA GLY A 350 -8.49 16.82 -34.74
C GLY A 350 -9.13 15.77 -35.66
N TYR A 351 -9.86 16.15 -36.71
CA TYR A 351 -10.32 15.21 -37.74
C TYR A 351 -9.28 15.07 -38.87
N ARG A 352 -8.96 13.84 -39.26
CA ARG A 352 -8.09 13.58 -40.42
C ARG A 352 -8.80 14.08 -41.69
N SER A 353 -8.09 14.84 -42.53
CA SER A 353 -8.71 15.45 -43.72
C SER A 353 -9.22 14.37 -44.68
N ILE A 354 -10.54 14.35 -44.95
CA ILE A 354 -11.12 13.47 -45.96
C ILE A 354 -10.71 14.01 -47.34
N PRO A 355 -10.13 13.18 -48.24
CA PRO A 355 -9.79 13.58 -49.61
C PRO A 355 -11.00 14.16 -50.37
N GLU A 356 -10.77 15.11 -51.28
CA GLU A 356 -11.85 15.78 -52.03
C GLU A 356 -12.53 14.82 -53.03
N GLU A 357 -11.79 13.81 -53.48
CA GLU A 357 -12.21 12.67 -54.29
C GLU A 357 -13.18 11.74 -53.56
N LEU A 358 -13.16 11.72 -52.22
CA LEU A 358 -14.10 10.96 -51.39
C LEU A 358 -15.25 11.83 -50.87
N TYR A 359 -15.03 13.14 -50.69
CA TYR A 359 -16.06 14.08 -50.28
C TYR A 359 -15.81 15.48 -50.89
N PRO A 360 -16.57 15.91 -51.92
CA PRO A 360 -16.31 17.17 -52.63
C PRO A 360 -16.94 18.42 -51.96
N LEU A 361 -17.74 18.28 -50.91
CA LEU A 361 -18.41 19.43 -50.28
C LEU A 361 -17.52 20.11 -49.23
N ARG A 362 -17.62 21.44 -49.13
CA ARG A 362 -16.77 22.28 -48.25
C ARG A 362 -17.13 22.22 -46.77
N THR A 363 -18.29 21.67 -46.43
CA THR A 363 -18.82 21.55 -45.06
C THR A 363 -19.46 20.18 -44.90
N TYR A 364 -19.27 19.55 -43.75
CA TYR A 364 -19.97 18.30 -43.42
C TYR A 364 -21.45 18.60 -43.06
N PRO A 365 -22.36 17.62 -43.21
CA PRO A 365 -23.68 17.72 -42.59
C PRO A 365 -23.55 17.76 -41.05
N PRO A 366 -24.62 18.08 -40.31
CA PRO A 366 -24.69 17.77 -38.88
C PRO A 366 -24.60 16.26 -38.65
N PHE A 367 -23.67 15.82 -37.79
CA PHE A 367 -23.46 14.42 -37.40
C PHE A 367 -23.13 14.33 -35.91
N ALA A 368 -23.54 13.26 -35.23
CA ALA A 368 -23.12 12.97 -33.86
C ALA A 368 -21.70 12.39 -33.83
N PHE A 369 -20.85 12.83 -32.91
CA PHE A 369 -19.46 12.38 -32.82
C PHE A 369 -19.31 10.89 -32.48
N GLY A 370 -18.23 10.29 -32.98
CA GLY A 370 -18.04 8.84 -32.99
C GLY A 370 -17.97 8.15 -31.63
N GLN A 371 -17.63 8.85 -30.54
CA GLN A 371 -17.44 8.20 -29.24
C GLN A 371 -18.75 7.69 -28.62
N HIS A 372 -19.90 8.32 -28.91
CA HIS A 372 -21.21 7.91 -28.41
C HIS A 372 -22.38 8.48 -29.24
N TYR A 373 -23.16 7.61 -29.88
CA TYR A 373 -24.41 8.00 -30.54
C TYR A 373 -25.46 6.89 -30.51
N LEU A 374 -26.73 7.28 -30.56
CA LEU A 374 -27.88 6.40 -30.45
C LEU A 374 -28.81 6.56 -31.65
N LEU A 375 -29.31 5.43 -32.15
CA LEU A 375 -30.22 5.31 -33.29
C LEU A 375 -31.48 4.56 -32.89
N SER A 376 -32.63 4.93 -33.46
CA SER A 376 -33.79 4.03 -33.48
C SER A 376 -33.56 2.87 -34.45
N MET A 377 -34.17 1.72 -34.17
CA MET A 377 -33.91 0.48 -34.91
C MET A 377 -34.44 0.52 -36.36
N ASP A 378 -35.32 1.45 -36.73
CA ASP A 378 -35.69 1.69 -38.15
C ASP A 378 -34.57 2.39 -38.94
N CYS A 379 -33.85 3.34 -38.33
CA CYS A 379 -32.64 3.95 -38.89
C CYS A 379 -31.52 2.91 -39.07
N ALA A 380 -31.32 2.02 -38.08
CA ALA A 380 -30.40 0.89 -38.21
C ALA A 380 -30.79 -0.05 -39.37
N ARG A 381 -32.07 -0.46 -39.45
CA ARG A 381 -32.58 -1.29 -40.57
C ARG A 381 -32.44 -0.60 -41.93
N PHE A 382 -32.58 0.72 -42.02
CA PHE A 382 -32.37 1.48 -43.25
C PHE A 382 -30.89 1.41 -43.70
N ILE A 383 -29.94 1.64 -42.78
CA ILE A 383 -28.50 1.54 -43.08
C ILE A 383 -28.14 0.12 -43.56
N VAL A 384 -28.62 -0.91 -42.87
CA VAL A 384 -28.34 -2.31 -43.22
C VAL A 384 -28.95 -2.69 -44.58
N LYS A 385 -30.22 -2.35 -44.82
CA LYS A 385 -30.92 -2.63 -46.10
C LYS A 385 -30.27 -1.98 -47.32
N ASN A 386 -29.60 -0.83 -47.13
CA ASN A 386 -28.93 -0.10 -48.20
C ASN A 386 -27.40 -0.18 -48.11
N SER A 387 -26.84 -1.12 -47.34
CA SER A 387 -25.42 -1.11 -46.92
C SER A 387 -24.40 -1.17 -48.06
N GLU A 388 -24.77 -1.71 -49.23
CA GLU A 388 -23.95 -1.71 -50.45
C GLU A 388 -23.94 -0.35 -51.16
N ARG A 389 -25.07 0.37 -51.14
CA ARG A 389 -25.25 1.68 -51.80
C ARG A 389 -24.72 2.84 -50.95
N LEU A 390 -24.76 2.68 -49.62
CA LEU A 390 -24.31 3.66 -48.64
C LEU A 390 -22.78 3.56 -48.45
N ARG A 391 -21.99 4.18 -49.34
CA ARG A 391 -20.52 4.19 -49.24
C ARG A 391 -20.06 4.88 -47.93
N GLY A 392 -19.04 4.32 -47.28
CA GLY A 392 -18.37 4.93 -46.11
C GLY A 392 -17.23 5.87 -46.52
N LEU A 393 -16.85 6.79 -45.62
CA LEU A 393 -15.86 7.85 -45.88
C LEU A 393 -14.47 7.54 -45.30
N GLY A 394 -14.04 6.27 -45.35
CA GLY A 394 -12.81 5.81 -44.69
C GLY A 394 -12.97 5.78 -43.16
N GLY A 395 -11.90 6.03 -42.40
CA GLY A 395 -11.85 5.94 -40.92
C GLY A 395 -12.68 6.96 -40.12
N VAL A 396 -13.84 7.40 -40.61
CA VAL A 396 -14.82 8.26 -39.93
C VAL A 396 -16.23 7.66 -40.04
N ASP A 397 -16.60 6.87 -39.04
CA ASP A 397 -17.92 6.25 -38.94
C ASP A 397 -19.02 7.26 -38.62
N ASP A 398 -18.70 8.29 -37.83
CA ASP A 398 -19.59 9.35 -37.40
C ASP A 398 -20.15 10.20 -38.55
N ILE A 399 -19.29 10.78 -39.37
CA ILE A 399 -19.69 11.54 -40.57
C ILE A 399 -20.42 10.62 -41.57
N SER A 400 -20.00 9.35 -41.68
CA SER A 400 -20.64 8.38 -42.56
C SER A 400 -22.09 8.09 -42.15
N VAL A 401 -22.35 7.83 -40.87
CA VAL A 401 -23.71 7.58 -40.35
C VAL A 401 -24.61 8.81 -40.53
N GLY A 402 -24.11 10.01 -40.22
CA GLY A 402 -24.87 11.25 -40.45
C GLY A 402 -25.27 11.45 -41.92
N LEU A 403 -24.33 11.23 -42.85
CA LEU A 403 -24.60 11.31 -44.29
C LEU A 403 -25.62 10.27 -44.76
N TRP A 404 -25.57 9.05 -44.24
CA TRP A 404 -26.51 7.98 -44.61
C TRP A 404 -27.95 8.29 -44.15
N LEU A 405 -28.12 8.87 -42.97
CA LEU A 405 -29.44 9.15 -42.39
C LEU A 405 -30.15 10.34 -43.05
N LEU A 406 -29.41 11.28 -43.63
CA LEU A 406 -29.98 12.31 -44.50
C LEU A 406 -30.71 11.74 -45.72
N ALA A 407 -30.29 10.57 -46.24
CA ALA A 407 -30.99 9.90 -47.35
C ALA A 407 -32.41 9.39 -46.98
N MET A 408 -32.76 9.37 -45.68
CA MET A 408 -34.12 9.12 -45.19
C MET A 408 -34.73 10.34 -44.47
N GLN A 409 -34.13 11.54 -44.59
CA GLN A 409 -34.50 12.77 -43.87
C GLN A 409 -34.53 12.60 -42.34
N VAL A 410 -33.50 11.96 -41.78
CA VAL A 410 -33.22 11.95 -40.34
C VAL A 410 -31.97 12.78 -40.09
N HIS A 411 -32.08 13.72 -39.15
CA HIS A 411 -31.01 14.64 -38.75
C HIS A 411 -30.55 14.28 -37.34
N VAL A 412 -29.32 14.64 -36.96
CA VAL A 412 -28.86 14.50 -35.57
C VAL A 412 -29.60 15.48 -34.66
N GLU A 413 -30.01 14.99 -33.50
CA GLU A 413 -30.52 15.77 -32.39
C GLU A 413 -29.43 15.87 -31.31
N ASN A 414 -29.00 17.10 -31.00
CA ASN A 414 -27.91 17.33 -30.06
C ASN A 414 -28.34 17.01 -28.62
N THR A 415 -27.52 16.27 -27.88
CA THR A 415 -27.68 16.14 -26.43
C THR A 415 -26.47 16.66 -25.66
N VAL A 416 -26.75 17.52 -24.68
CA VAL A 416 -25.77 17.99 -23.68
C VAL A 416 -25.52 16.95 -22.58
N ALA A 417 -26.27 15.84 -22.58
CA ALA A 417 -26.03 14.72 -21.66
C ALA A 417 -24.88 13.82 -22.12
N PHE A 418 -24.42 13.93 -23.36
CA PHE A 418 -23.24 13.22 -23.87
C PHE A 418 -22.11 14.24 -24.06
N SER A 419 -20.87 13.90 -23.68
CA SER A 419 -19.71 14.78 -23.87
C SER A 419 -18.39 13.99 -23.91
N SER A 420 -17.33 14.64 -24.40
CA SER A 420 -15.96 14.13 -24.45
C SER A 420 -15.01 15.04 -23.67
N LEU A 421 -14.03 14.45 -22.98
CA LEU A 421 -12.93 15.20 -22.36
C LEU A 421 -12.04 15.95 -23.37
N ARG A 422 -12.22 15.75 -24.69
CA ARG A 422 -11.58 16.58 -25.74
C ARG A 422 -12.26 17.95 -25.91
N GLU A 423 -13.54 18.07 -25.52
CA GLU A 423 -14.39 19.23 -25.86
C GLU A 423 -14.80 20.05 -24.62
N GLY A 424 -14.76 19.46 -23.43
CA GLY A 424 -14.98 20.17 -22.17
C GLY A 424 -14.50 19.38 -20.96
N THR A 425 -14.61 19.99 -19.78
CA THR A 425 -14.39 19.29 -18.51
C THR A 425 -15.55 18.35 -18.19
N CYS A 426 -15.32 17.37 -17.31
CA CYS A 426 -16.38 16.51 -16.77
C CYS A 426 -17.52 17.36 -16.14
N GLN A 427 -18.77 16.91 -16.29
CA GLN A 427 -19.95 17.52 -15.66
C GLN A 427 -20.88 16.47 -15.05
N ASN A 428 -21.38 16.72 -13.83
CA ASN A 428 -22.12 15.73 -13.04
C ASN A 428 -23.47 15.27 -13.65
N LYS A 429 -23.97 16.01 -14.64
CA LYS A 429 -25.23 15.73 -15.36
C LYS A 429 -25.07 14.80 -16.58
N LEU A 430 -23.84 14.47 -17.00
CA LEU A 430 -23.59 13.64 -18.18
C LEU A 430 -24.12 12.20 -18.03
N ILE A 431 -24.90 11.72 -18.99
CA ILE A 431 -25.27 10.30 -19.12
C ILE A 431 -24.12 9.50 -19.73
N SER A 432 -23.36 10.08 -20.66
CA SER A 432 -22.16 9.47 -21.23
C SER A 432 -20.98 10.44 -21.24
N LEU A 433 -19.82 9.94 -20.82
CA LEU A 433 -18.55 10.66 -20.81
C LEU A 433 -17.50 9.85 -21.57
N ALA A 434 -16.90 10.47 -22.58
CA ALA A 434 -15.93 9.83 -23.47
C ALA A 434 -14.50 10.37 -23.31
N ASP A 435 -13.57 9.66 -23.94
CA ASP A 435 -12.13 9.89 -23.91
C ASP A 435 -11.47 9.61 -22.55
N LEU A 436 -11.94 8.55 -21.90
CA LEU A 436 -11.44 8.08 -20.60
C LEU A 436 -10.30 7.06 -20.70
N THR A 437 -9.43 7.05 -19.69
CA THR A 437 -8.52 5.93 -19.36
C THR A 437 -9.29 4.81 -18.64
N PRO A 438 -8.73 3.59 -18.48
CA PRO A 438 -9.34 2.54 -17.66
C PRO A 438 -9.60 3.03 -16.22
N PHE A 439 -8.62 3.71 -15.62
CA PHE A 439 -8.76 4.35 -14.31
C PHE A 439 -9.91 5.36 -14.27
N GLY A 440 -10.05 6.25 -15.26
CA GLY A 440 -11.16 7.20 -15.32
C GLY A 440 -12.55 6.55 -15.42
N ILE A 441 -12.66 5.38 -16.09
CA ILE A 441 -13.90 4.59 -16.12
C ILE A 441 -14.17 3.96 -14.74
N GLN A 442 -13.15 3.47 -14.04
CA GLN A 442 -13.25 2.93 -12.68
C GLN A 442 -13.63 4.01 -11.66
N SER A 443 -12.98 5.18 -11.66
CA SER A 443 -13.31 6.29 -10.76
C SER A 443 -14.74 6.79 -10.95
N ALA A 444 -15.16 7.01 -12.20
CA ALA A 444 -16.56 7.37 -12.52
C ALA A 444 -17.57 6.31 -12.04
N HIS A 445 -17.18 5.03 -12.00
CA HIS A 445 -18.01 3.96 -11.46
C HIS A 445 -18.05 3.96 -9.93
N ALA A 446 -16.90 4.04 -9.26
CA ALA A 446 -16.78 4.07 -7.80
C ALA A 446 -17.60 5.24 -7.22
N ASN A 447 -17.48 6.44 -7.81
CA ASN A 447 -18.29 7.60 -7.46
C ASN A 447 -19.80 7.26 -7.49
N ARG A 448 -20.27 6.60 -8.56
CA ARG A 448 -21.68 6.22 -8.68
C ARG A 448 -22.11 5.17 -7.65
N VAL A 449 -21.28 4.17 -7.35
CA VAL A 449 -21.56 3.13 -6.36
C VAL A 449 -21.67 3.75 -4.96
N GLU A 450 -20.72 4.61 -4.60
CA GLU A 450 -20.62 5.31 -3.32
C GLU A 450 -21.60 6.49 -3.19
N LYS A 451 -22.46 6.72 -4.20
CA LYS A 451 -23.45 7.82 -4.29
C LYS A 451 -22.83 9.22 -4.32
N ARG A 452 -21.53 9.34 -4.59
CA ARG A 452 -20.81 10.59 -4.87
C ARG A 452 -21.16 11.10 -6.27
N ASP A 453 -20.81 12.35 -6.55
CA ASP A 453 -21.15 12.99 -7.82
C ASP A 453 -20.25 12.46 -8.96
N LEU A 454 -20.74 12.43 -10.21
CA LEU A 454 -20.06 11.68 -11.29
C LEU A 454 -18.59 12.09 -11.49
N CYS A 455 -18.30 13.38 -11.41
CA CYS A 455 -16.98 13.98 -11.60
C CYS A 455 -16.27 14.29 -10.27
N ASP A 456 -16.70 13.68 -9.17
CA ASP A 456 -15.97 13.80 -7.91
C ASP A 456 -14.57 13.18 -8.05
N GLY A 457 -13.55 13.86 -7.53
CA GLY A 457 -12.15 13.51 -7.80
C GLY A 457 -11.74 13.54 -9.29
N PHE A 458 -12.47 14.23 -10.18
CA PHE A 458 -12.10 14.33 -11.60
C PHE A 458 -10.77 15.07 -11.81
N ASP A 459 -9.81 14.37 -12.43
CA ASP A 459 -8.56 14.94 -12.93
C ASP A 459 -8.47 14.72 -14.45
N GLU A 460 -8.19 15.79 -15.20
CA GLU A 460 -7.99 15.71 -16.64
C GLU A 460 -6.77 14.86 -17.02
N VAL A 461 -5.68 14.85 -16.25
CA VAL A 461 -4.44 14.14 -16.64
C VAL A 461 -4.61 12.63 -16.57
N THR A 462 -5.23 12.12 -15.51
CA THR A 462 -5.38 10.68 -15.26
C THR A 462 -6.68 10.10 -15.77
N TRP A 463 -7.75 10.90 -15.90
CA TRP A 463 -8.98 10.42 -16.53
C TRP A 463 -8.90 10.49 -18.06
N LYS A 464 -8.17 11.41 -18.70
CA LYS A 464 -8.21 11.61 -20.17
C LYS A 464 -7.23 10.72 -20.96
N LYS A 465 -7.74 10.04 -22.00
CA LYS A 465 -6.96 9.19 -22.94
C LYS A 465 -6.18 10.08 -23.92
N ASN A 466 -4.86 10.17 -23.77
CA ASN A 466 -3.99 10.92 -24.67
C ASN A 466 -3.95 10.34 -26.10
N ARG A 467 -3.84 11.21 -27.11
CA ARG A 467 -3.72 10.83 -28.53
C ARG A 467 -2.29 10.45 -28.90
N THR A 468 -1.93 9.18 -28.70
CA THR A 468 -0.63 8.62 -29.13
C THR A 468 -0.79 7.32 -29.94
N SER A 469 -1.40 7.42 -31.13
CA SER A 469 -1.15 6.48 -32.24
C SER A 469 -1.65 7.05 -33.59
N LEU A 470 -0.84 6.89 -34.64
CA LEU A 470 -1.02 7.31 -36.06
C LEU A 470 -0.30 8.63 -36.47
N ASN A 471 1.03 8.52 -36.49
CA ASN A 471 2.08 9.28 -37.20
C ASN A 471 1.76 10.61 -37.91
N VAL A 472 2.59 11.63 -37.57
CA VAL A 472 3.01 12.81 -38.39
C VAL A 472 1.86 13.77 -38.77
N ASP A 473 1.87 15.06 -38.43
CA ASP A 473 3.00 15.97 -38.15
C ASP A 473 3.17 16.44 -36.69
N SER A 474 4.32 17.06 -36.39
CA SER A 474 4.73 17.58 -35.09
C SER A 474 3.90 18.78 -34.60
N PRO A 475 3.21 18.69 -33.45
CA PRO A 475 2.60 19.86 -32.80
C PRO A 475 3.67 20.73 -32.14
N PRO A 476 3.62 22.07 -32.26
CA PRO A 476 4.58 22.96 -31.60
C PRO A 476 4.35 23.07 -30.08
N GLN A 477 5.45 22.97 -29.33
CA GLN A 477 5.64 23.46 -27.95
C GLN A 477 4.81 22.83 -26.81
N SER A 478 5.40 21.78 -26.22
CA SER A 478 5.58 21.63 -24.76
C SER A 478 4.41 21.90 -23.80
N SER A 479 3.79 20.84 -23.29
CA SER A 479 3.21 20.86 -21.94
C SER A 479 4.34 20.67 -20.91
N LEU A 480 4.61 21.67 -20.06
CA LEU A 480 5.71 21.58 -19.06
C LEU A 480 5.54 20.43 -18.03
N ALA A 481 4.40 19.74 -18.02
CA ALA A 481 4.20 18.51 -17.25
C ALA A 481 5.00 17.31 -17.79
N SER A 482 5.51 17.34 -19.04
CA SER A 482 6.39 16.30 -19.58
C SER A 482 7.88 16.53 -19.24
N LEU A 483 8.25 17.68 -18.69
CA LEU A 483 9.62 17.94 -18.22
C LEU A 483 9.94 17.19 -16.91
N PHE A 484 8.91 16.89 -16.11
CA PHE A 484 9.07 16.30 -14.79
C PHE A 484 8.68 14.84 -14.76
N GLU A 485 9.66 13.96 -14.56
CA GLU A 485 9.35 12.65 -14.03
C GLU A 485 9.02 12.78 -12.54
N ILE A 486 8.02 12.01 -12.09
CA ILE A 486 7.66 11.91 -10.67
C ILE A 486 7.48 10.43 -10.38
N GLN A 487 8.16 9.92 -9.36
CA GLN A 487 8.07 8.56 -8.87
C GLN A 487 7.73 8.59 -7.38
N THR A 488 6.70 7.86 -6.94
CA THR A 488 6.23 7.90 -5.54
C THR A 488 6.38 6.54 -4.86
N TYR A 489 7.02 6.52 -3.70
CA TYR A 489 7.27 5.34 -2.88
C TYR A 489 6.54 5.48 -1.54
N VAL A 490 5.75 4.50 -1.15
CA VAL A 490 5.25 4.36 0.22
C VAL A 490 6.27 3.54 0.98
N HIS A 491 6.67 3.98 2.16
CA HIS A 491 7.63 3.26 2.99
C HIS A 491 6.90 2.38 4.00
N ASP A 492 7.54 1.29 4.40
CA ASP A 492 6.96 0.39 5.40
C ASP A 492 7.02 1.02 6.80
N LEU A 493 6.01 0.69 7.60
CA LEU A 493 5.96 1.04 9.01
C LEU A 493 7.04 0.30 9.79
N GLU A 494 7.47 -0.91 9.39
CA GLU A 494 8.50 -1.69 10.09
C GLU A 494 9.80 -0.89 10.32
N ASP A 495 10.29 -0.16 9.33
CA ASP A 495 11.52 0.66 9.45
C ASP A 495 11.28 2.04 10.09
N THR A 496 10.13 2.70 9.86
CA THR A 496 10.09 4.18 9.90
C THR A 496 9.10 4.87 10.86
N GLU A 497 8.31 4.11 11.64
CA GLU A 497 7.42 4.57 12.73
C GLU A 497 6.18 5.37 12.31
N TYR A 498 6.24 6.09 11.19
CA TYR A 498 5.15 6.90 10.67
C TYR A 498 4.86 6.47 9.24
N LEU A 499 3.58 6.33 8.88
CA LEU A 499 3.23 6.02 7.49
C LEU A 499 3.51 7.25 6.63
N PHE A 500 4.42 7.13 5.68
CA PHE A 500 4.84 8.26 4.85
C PHE A 500 5.18 7.85 3.42
N VAL A 501 5.10 8.83 2.53
CA VAL A 501 5.37 8.68 1.10
C VAL A 501 6.55 9.58 0.71
N THR A 502 7.47 9.12 -0.12
CA THR A 502 8.44 10.00 -0.78
C THR A 502 8.11 10.10 -2.26
N ALA A 503 7.91 11.32 -2.78
CA ALA A 503 8.07 11.59 -4.20
C ALA A 503 9.54 11.89 -4.52
N VAL A 504 9.99 11.38 -5.65
CA VAL A 504 11.21 11.83 -6.33
C VAL A 504 10.76 12.62 -7.54
N VAL A 505 11.22 13.87 -7.67
CA VAL A 505 10.96 14.73 -8.84
C VAL A 505 12.28 14.95 -9.58
N SER A 506 12.35 14.54 -10.83
CA SER A 506 13.52 14.70 -11.72
C SER A 506 13.12 15.36 -13.04
N THR A 507 14.12 15.88 -13.75
CA THR A 507 14.00 16.24 -15.17
C THR A 507 15.00 15.41 -15.97
N SER A 508 14.87 15.32 -17.30
CA SER A 508 15.88 14.67 -18.16
C SER A 508 17.31 15.16 -17.86
N ASP A 509 17.43 16.44 -17.51
CA ASP A 509 18.72 17.13 -17.41
C ASP A 509 19.25 17.24 -15.96
N ASN A 510 18.50 16.79 -14.94
CA ASN A 510 18.85 16.99 -13.51
C ASN A 510 18.38 15.85 -12.60
N ALA A 511 19.24 15.50 -11.64
CA ALA A 511 19.01 14.44 -10.65
C ALA A 511 17.78 14.69 -9.76
N GLY A 512 17.13 13.61 -9.33
CA GLY A 512 15.82 13.67 -8.66
C GLY A 512 15.84 14.15 -7.21
N VAL A 513 15.13 15.25 -6.92
CA VAL A 513 14.94 15.75 -5.54
C VAL A 513 13.89 14.90 -4.82
N LYS A 514 14.22 14.44 -3.61
CA LYS A 514 13.35 13.62 -2.75
C LYS A 514 12.54 14.50 -1.81
N VAL A 515 11.22 14.34 -1.80
CA VAL A 515 10.28 15.09 -0.96
C VAL A 515 9.35 14.12 -0.23
N SER A 516 9.46 14.05 1.10
CA SER A 516 8.59 13.19 1.93
C SER A 516 7.28 13.87 2.34
N TYR A 517 6.22 13.08 2.49
CA TYR A 517 4.84 13.43 2.85
C TYR A 517 4.34 12.53 3.97
N TYR A 518 3.81 13.14 5.02
CA TYR A 518 3.29 12.45 6.20
C TYR A 518 1.78 12.75 6.28
N PRO A 519 0.88 11.84 5.88
CA PRO A 519 -0.54 12.15 5.69
C PRO A 519 -1.30 12.58 6.94
N SER A 520 -0.79 12.24 8.14
CA SER A 520 -1.31 12.73 9.42
C SER A 520 -0.69 14.05 9.88
N ALA A 521 0.46 14.46 9.34
CA ALA A 521 1.20 15.66 9.77
C ALA A 521 1.30 16.78 8.72
N GLU A 522 0.77 16.58 7.52
CA GLU A 522 0.79 17.54 6.41
C GLU A 522 -0.41 17.35 5.49
N THR A 523 -1.00 18.44 4.99
CA THR A 523 -2.05 18.35 3.96
C THR A 523 -1.46 18.09 2.58
N PHE A 524 -2.17 17.34 1.72
CA PHE A 524 -1.73 17.11 0.34
C PHE A 524 -1.49 18.42 -0.43
N ARG A 525 -2.26 19.48 -0.13
CA ARG A 525 -2.06 20.83 -0.70
C ARG A 525 -0.75 21.48 -0.28
N ALA A 526 -0.30 21.28 0.96
CA ALA A 526 1.00 21.78 1.44
C ALA A 526 2.15 20.99 0.82
N TYR A 527 2.04 19.66 0.84
CA TYR A 527 3.03 18.76 0.25
C TYR A 527 3.22 19.00 -1.25
N SER A 528 2.15 19.00 -2.04
CA SER A 528 2.22 19.20 -3.49
C SER A 528 2.78 20.58 -3.88
N ARG A 529 2.62 21.60 -3.02
CA ARG A 529 3.31 22.90 -3.16
C ARG A 529 4.82 22.79 -2.94
N ARG A 530 5.29 22.01 -1.94
CA ARG A 530 6.73 21.72 -1.76
C ARG A 530 7.29 20.91 -2.94
N VAL A 531 6.58 19.88 -3.39
CA VAL A 531 6.95 19.11 -4.60
C VAL A 531 7.04 20.01 -5.84
N CYS A 532 6.14 20.98 -6.02
CA CYS A 532 6.29 21.97 -7.09
C CYS A 532 7.46 22.94 -6.86
N LEU A 533 7.77 23.32 -5.62
CA LEU A 533 8.89 24.21 -5.32
C LEU A 533 10.22 23.57 -5.70
N GLU A 534 10.43 22.30 -5.35
CA GLU A 534 11.61 21.52 -5.79
C GLU A 534 11.59 21.25 -7.30
N GLY A 535 10.42 21.03 -7.90
CA GLY A 535 10.30 21.01 -9.37
C GLY A 535 10.77 22.32 -10.03
N ARG A 536 10.61 23.48 -9.36
CA ARG A 536 11.09 24.77 -9.89
C ARG A 536 12.60 24.97 -9.73
N THR A 537 13.25 24.39 -8.72
CA THR A 537 14.71 24.51 -8.56
C THR A 537 15.46 23.73 -9.65
N LEU A 538 14.85 22.66 -10.17
CA LEU A 538 15.35 21.84 -11.28
C LEU A 538 15.21 22.47 -12.68
N VAL A 539 14.64 23.68 -12.83
CA VAL A 539 14.43 24.32 -14.13
C VAL A 539 14.81 25.81 -14.10
N HIS A 540 15.93 26.15 -14.75
CA HIS A 540 16.51 27.51 -14.75
C HIS A 540 15.68 28.62 -15.44
N THR A 541 14.50 28.33 -15.99
CA THR A 541 13.72 29.29 -16.79
C THR A 541 12.94 30.27 -15.89
N ILE A 542 13.29 31.56 -15.90
CA ILE A 542 12.86 32.59 -14.93
C ILE A 542 11.32 32.91 -14.90
N ASN A 543 10.48 32.25 -15.71
CA ASN A 543 9.06 32.60 -15.91
C ASN A 543 8.07 31.43 -15.67
N LEU A 544 8.26 30.64 -14.60
CA LEU A 544 7.45 29.45 -14.28
C LEU A 544 6.04 29.83 -13.75
N LYS A 545 5.06 29.79 -14.65
CA LYS A 545 3.64 30.13 -14.39
C LYS A 545 2.94 29.11 -13.47
N SER A 546 1.92 29.59 -12.75
CA SER A 546 1.09 28.83 -11.79
C SER A 546 0.60 27.46 -12.29
N TRP A 547 0.22 27.35 -13.57
CA TRP A 547 -0.35 26.13 -14.16
C TRP A 547 0.59 24.92 -14.14
N MET A 548 1.91 25.13 -14.05
CA MET A 548 2.88 24.03 -13.97
C MET A 548 2.75 23.25 -12.65
N CYS A 549 2.51 23.95 -11.53
CA CYS A 549 2.28 23.27 -10.24
C CYS A 549 1.02 22.41 -10.28
N ARG A 550 -0.03 22.82 -11.00
CA ARG A 550 -1.26 22.03 -11.14
C ARG A 550 -0.98 20.66 -11.76
N GLY A 551 -0.13 20.60 -12.80
CA GLY A 551 0.28 19.32 -13.42
C GLY A 551 1.04 18.41 -12.45
N ILE A 552 1.96 18.98 -11.66
CA ILE A 552 2.71 18.26 -10.61
C ILE A 552 1.76 17.73 -9.54
N THR A 553 0.89 18.58 -8.98
CA THR A 553 -0.12 18.23 -7.97
C THR A 553 -1.03 17.08 -8.42
N LEU A 554 -1.51 17.10 -9.66
CA LEU A 554 -2.44 16.08 -10.18
C LEU A 554 -1.74 14.73 -10.40
N LYS A 555 -0.56 14.73 -11.05
CA LYS A 555 0.27 13.52 -11.24
C LYS A 555 0.62 12.87 -9.89
N LEU A 556 1.01 13.71 -8.93
CA LEU A 556 1.33 13.31 -7.56
C LEU A 556 0.11 12.72 -6.81
N ARG A 557 -1.08 13.33 -6.93
CA ARG A 557 -2.28 12.85 -6.21
C ARG A 557 -2.68 11.46 -6.69
N ALA A 558 -2.78 11.27 -8.01
CA ALA A 558 -3.17 10.00 -8.60
C ALA A 558 -2.14 8.88 -8.35
N GLN A 559 -0.84 9.18 -8.41
CA GLN A 559 0.19 8.21 -8.03
C GLN A 559 0.07 7.78 -6.56
N ILE A 560 -0.19 8.71 -5.64
CA ILE A 560 -0.35 8.40 -4.21
C ILE A 560 -1.65 7.65 -3.93
N GLN A 561 -2.76 7.99 -4.57
CA GLN A 561 -4.01 7.24 -4.49
C GLN A 561 -3.85 5.81 -5.07
N GLN A 562 -3.09 5.64 -6.15
CA GLN A 562 -2.77 4.32 -6.69
C GLN A 562 -1.90 3.49 -5.73
N GLN A 563 -0.91 4.09 -5.08
CA GLN A 563 -0.09 3.39 -4.08
C GLN A 563 -0.89 3.05 -2.82
N PHE A 564 -1.78 3.93 -2.36
CA PHE A 564 -2.72 3.65 -1.26
C PHE A 564 -3.54 2.39 -1.53
N HIS A 565 -4.19 2.29 -2.70
CA HIS A 565 -4.99 1.10 -3.03
C HIS A 565 -4.16 -0.18 -3.18
N ARG A 566 -2.86 -0.10 -3.48
CA ARG A 566 -1.97 -1.27 -3.45
C ARG A 566 -1.72 -1.74 -2.02
N VAL A 567 -1.41 -0.83 -1.10
CA VAL A 567 -1.17 -1.13 0.33
C VAL A 567 -2.45 -1.64 1.01
N GLU A 568 -3.60 -1.06 0.67
CA GLU A 568 -4.93 -1.52 1.09
C GLU A 568 -5.23 -2.93 0.56
N ALA A 569 -4.87 -3.24 -0.70
CA ALA A 569 -5.09 -4.55 -1.29
C ALA A 569 -4.08 -5.63 -0.86
N THR A 570 -2.87 -5.28 -0.41
CA THR A 570 -1.91 -6.25 0.17
C THR A 570 -2.26 -6.61 1.61
N GLY A 571 -2.99 -5.74 2.34
CA GLY A 571 -3.28 -5.93 3.76
C GLY A 571 -2.02 -5.92 4.64
N SER A 572 -0.91 -5.37 4.14
CA SER A 572 0.40 -5.37 4.82
C SER A 572 0.51 -4.29 5.92
N ILE A 573 -0.43 -3.36 5.97
CA ILE A 573 -0.56 -2.33 7.01
C ILE A 573 -1.94 -2.45 7.65
N GLY A 574 -2.00 -2.49 8.98
CA GLY A 574 -3.24 -2.58 9.74
C GLY A 574 -4.17 -1.38 9.49
N PRO A 575 -5.50 -1.56 9.43
CA PRO A 575 -6.44 -0.55 8.94
C PRO A 575 -6.42 0.76 9.74
N ALA A 576 -6.13 0.70 11.05
CA ALA A 576 -6.01 1.87 11.91
C ALA A 576 -4.99 2.91 11.40
N PHE A 577 -3.88 2.47 10.80
CA PHE A 577 -2.87 3.35 10.20
C PHE A 577 -3.27 3.91 8.82
N LEU A 578 -4.29 3.34 8.17
CA LEU A 578 -4.73 3.73 6.83
C LEU A 578 -5.91 4.72 6.86
N GLU A 579 -6.72 4.75 7.92
CA GLU A 579 -8.00 5.49 7.91
C GLU A 579 -7.89 7.01 7.81
N LEU A 580 -6.94 7.63 8.54
CA LEU A 580 -6.73 9.08 8.42
C LEU A 580 -6.15 9.45 7.05
N TRP A 581 -5.27 8.60 6.51
CA TRP A 581 -4.72 8.76 5.16
C TRP A 581 -5.80 8.60 4.08
N ARG A 582 -6.69 7.62 4.22
CA ARG A 582 -7.87 7.40 3.36
C ARG A 582 -8.78 8.62 3.37
N TYR A 583 -9.12 9.15 4.55
CA TYR A 583 -9.93 10.35 4.68
C TYR A 583 -9.27 11.56 3.99
N ASN A 584 -7.99 11.83 4.28
CA ASN A 584 -7.25 12.98 3.73
C ASN A 584 -6.97 12.89 2.22
N LEU A 585 -6.99 11.70 1.60
CA LEU A 585 -6.81 11.53 0.15
C LEU A 585 -8.12 11.53 -0.66
N PHE A 586 -9.21 11.03 -0.09
CA PHE A 586 -10.42 10.67 -0.85
C PHE A 586 -11.70 11.37 -0.37
N VAL A 587 -11.70 12.03 0.80
CA VAL A 587 -12.91 12.64 1.40
C VAL A 587 -12.74 14.12 1.71
N ALA A 588 -11.56 14.53 2.20
CA ALA A 588 -11.29 15.91 2.57
C ALA A 588 -11.22 16.87 1.37
N ASP A 589 -11.77 18.08 1.52
CA ASP A 589 -11.52 19.23 0.66
C ASP A 589 -10.08 19.71 0.87
N GLU A 590 -9.19 19.38 -0.08
CA GLU A 590 -7.78 19.78 -0.06
C GLU A 590 -7.59 21.31 0.00
N ASP A 591 -8.57 22.09 -0.44
CA ASP A 591 -8.49 23.54 -0.52
C ASP A 591 -8.90 24.25 0.78
N ALA A 592 -9.56 23.55 1.71
CA ALA A 592 -9.95 24.04 3.03
C ALA A 592 -8.78 24.13 4.03
N SER A 593 -8.97 24.85 5.14
CA SER A 593 -8.01 24.86 6.24
C SER A 593 -8.08 23.54 7.03
N PRO A 594 -6.93 22.95 7.44
CA PRO A 594 -6.95 21.71 8.21
C PRO A 594 -7.59 21.93 9.59
N LEU A 595 -8.13 20.86 10.17
CA LEU A 595 -8.38 20.69 11.60
C LEU A 595 -7.13 20.05 12.22
N ILE A 596 -6.63 20.59 13.33
CA ILE A 596 -5.36 20.19 13.92
C ILE A 596 -5.57 19.67 15.34
N VAL A 597 -5.28 18.40 15.53
CA VAL A 597 -5.08 17.77 16.84
C VAL A 597 -3.59 17.71 17.11
N ALA A 598 -3.15 18.23 18.24
CA ALA A 598 -1.75 18.18 18.65
C ALA A 598 -1.60 17.36 19.93
N TYR A 599 -0.52 16.58 20.04
CA TYR A 599 -0.23 15.75 21.20
C TYR A 599 1.22 15.87 21.68
N THR A 600 1.47 15.74 23.00
CA THR A 600 2.84 15.78 23.54
C THR A 600 3.60 14.48 23.26
N THR A 601 4.93 14.49 23.37
CA THR A 601 5.78 13.31 23.02
C THR A 601 5.41 12.08 23.86
N GLU A 602 4.99 12.31 25.10
CA GLU A 602 4.58 11.34 26.11
C GLU A 602 3.21 10.72 25.78
N SER A 603 2.42 11.32 24.89
CA SER A 603 1.17 10.77 24.36
C SER A 603 1.36 9.92 23.09
N SER A 604 2.60 9.77 22.59
CA SER A 604 2.86 9.19 21.26
C SER A 604 2.40 7.73 21.10
N TYR A 605 2.38 6.95 22.19
CA TYR A 605 1.85 5.59 22.24
C TYR A 605 0.35 5.49 21.85
N ALA A 606 -0.40 6.59 22.01
CA ALA A 606 -1.81 6.70 21.66
C ALA A 606 -2.08 7.47 20.35
N SER A 607 -1.04 7.84 19.60
CA SER A 607 -1.15 8.63 18.36
C SER A 607 -2.18 8.09 17.37
N VAL A 608 -2.12 6.80 17.02
CA VAL A 608 -3.06 6.13 16.11
C VAL A 608 -4.50 6.10 16.67
N VAL A 609 -4.64 6.06 18.00
CA VAL A 609 -5.97 6.17 18.65
C VAL A 609 -6.55 7.56 18.43
N PHE A 610 -5.73 8.62 18.52
CA PHE A 610 -6.15 9.98 18.19
C PHE A 610 -6.46 10.13 16.70
N GLU A 611 -5.66 9.53 15.80
CA GLU A 611 -5.95 9.51 14.35
C GLU A 611 -7.36 8.96 14.07
N CYS A 612 -7.70 7.79 14.62
CA CYS A 612 -9.01 7.17 14.38
C CYS A 612 -10.17 7.91 15.08
N ILE A 613 -9.99 8.34 16.33
CA ILE A 613 -11.02 9.10 17.09
C ILE A 613 -11.33 10.41 16.37
N PHE A 614 -10.33 11.24 16.09
CA PHE A 614 -10.57 12.58 15.56
C PHE A 614 -10.91 12.58 14.07
N ARG A 615 -10.49 11.57 13.29
CA ARG A 615 -11.10 11.24 11.98
C ARG A 615 -12.62 11.07 12.14
N THR A 616 -13.06 10.25 13.08
CA THR A 616 -14.49 9.93 13.29
C THR A 616 -15.30 11.11 13.83
N ILE A 617 -14.71 11.99 14.65
CA ILE A 617 -15.35 13.21 15.15
C ILE A 617 -15.50 14.24 14.03
N PHE A 618 -14.43 14.49 13.28
CA PHE A 618 -14.39 15.62 12.34
C PHE A 618 -14.79 15.29 10.91
N GLU A 619 -14.98 14.01 10.54
CA GLU A 619 -15.27 13.58 9.15
C GLU A 619 -16.36 14.40 8.44
N SER A 620 -17.41 14.78 9.18
CA SER A 620 -18.56 15.58 8.72
C SER A 620 -18.22 17.00 8.25
N HIS A 621 -17.06 17.52 8.62
CA HIS A 621 -16.61 18.86 8.25
C HIS A 621 -16.00 18.93 6.85
N ASN A 622 -15.67 17.78 6.24
CA ASN A 622 -14.94 17.67 4.97
C ASN A 622 -13.62 18.48 4.92
N ARG A 623 -13.01 18.79 6.08
CA ARG A 623 -11.73 19.51 6.19
C ARG A 623 -10.59 18.50 6.38
N PRO A 624 -9.36 18.73 5.85
CA PRO A 624 -8.23 17.85 6.11
C PRO A 624 -7.94 17.75 7.61
N ILE A 625 -7.69 16.56 8.13
CA ILE A 625 -7.47 16.35 9.58
C ILE A 625 -5.99 16.02 9.80
N LEU A 626 -5.33 16.79 10.67
CA LEU A 626 -3.94 16.58 11.04
C LEU A 626 -3.85 16.18 12.52
N VAL A 627 -3.03 15.19 12.81
CA VAL A 627 -2.78 14.66 14.16
C VAL A 627 -1.26 14.65 14.36
N VAL A 628 -0.74 15.66 15.07
CA VAL A 628 0.68 16.02 15.07
C VAL A 628 1.31 15.99 16.45
N PRO A 629 2.58 15.57 16.59
CA PRO A 629 3.33 15.83 17.81
C PRO A 629 3.50 17.35 17.97
N GLU A 630 3.49 17.84 19.20
CA GLU A 630 3.56 19.27 19.55
C GLU A 630 4.75 19.98 18.87
N LYS A 631 5.90 19.31 18.77
CA LYS A 631 7.07 19.84 18.05
C LYS A 631 6.75 20.21 16.59
N ALA A 632 5.91 19.42 15.90
CA ALA A 632 5.48 19.71 14.54
C ALA A 632 4.41 20.82 14.48
N LEU A 633 3.50 20.90 15.46
CA LEU A 633 2.59 22.04 15.65
C LEU A 633 3.39 23.36 15.74
N ARG A 634 4.29 23.46 16.73
CA ARG A 634 5.12 24.65 16.98
C ARG A 634 5.96 25.06 15.76
N MET A 635 6.50 24.10 15.00
CA MET A 635 7.35 24.37 13.83
C MET A 635 6.60 24.70 12.52
N ARG A 636 5.34 24.28 12.34
CA ARG A 636 4.64 24.36 11.03
C ARG A 636 3.30 25.08 11.03
N TYR A 637 2.60 25.11 12.16
CA TYR A 637 1.20 25.56 12.23
C TYR A 637 0.97 26.66 13.28
N GLY A 638 1.98 26.97 14.11
CA GLY A 638 1.85 27.84 15.27
C GLY A 638 1.15 27.14 16.44
N ASN A 639 1.18 27.74 17.64
CA ASN A 639 0.71 27.11 18.88
C ASN A 639 -0.84 27.08 19.01
N PHE A 640 -1.57 26.93 17.90
CA PHE A 640 -3.03 27.06 17.84
C PHE A 640 -3.69 25.84 17.17
N PRO A 641 -3.69 24.66 17.85
CA PRO A 641 -4.46 23.51 17.40
C PRO A 641 -5.95 23.72 17.69
N ASP A 642 -6.83 22.97 17.04
CA ASP A 642 -8.25 22.87 17.44
C ASP A 642 -8.38 22.03 18.73
N VAL A 643 -7.53 21.00 18.90
CA VAL A 643 -7.47 20.15 20.10
C VAL A 643 -6.01 19.91 20.52
N PHE A 644 -5.69 20.06 21.81
CA PHE A 644 -4.38 19.72 22.41
C PHE A 644 -4.52 18.59 23.43
N ILE A 645 -3.62 17.59 23.37
CA ILE A 645 -3.66 16.38 24.21
C ILE A 645 -2.29 16.14 24.85
N PHE A 646 -2.19 16.33 26.17
CA PHE A 646 -0.98 15.97 26.92
C PHE A 646 -1.17 14.71 27.74
N SER A 647 -0.12 13.89 27.79
CA SER A 647 -0.10 12.77 28.73
C SER A 647 0.23 13.32 30.10
N ILE A 648 -0.50 12.85 31.11
CA ILE A 648 0.01 12.89 32.48
C ILE A 648 0.92 11.66 32.70
N PHE A 649 0.49 10.48 32.20
CA PHE A 649 1.14 9.15 32.20
C PHE A 649 2.34 8.90 31.26
N ASP A 650 3.61 8.97 31.69
CA ASP A 650 4.61 7.94 31.32
C ASP A 650 5.88 7.98 32.20
N ALA A 651 5.87 7.17 33.27
CA ALA A 651 6.90 7.03 34.32
C ALA A 651 7.23 8.27 35.20
N ASP A 652 7.20 8.04 36.52
CA ASP A 652 7.86 8.83 37.59
C ASP A 652 7.37 10.27 37.94
N CYS A 653 6.16 10.73 37.56
CA CYS A 653 5.62 12.02 38.06
C CYS A 653 4.24 12.06 38.74
N GLU A 654 3.84 11.03 39.51
CA GLU A 654 2.56 11.03 40.27
C GLU A 654 2.16 12.42 40.85
N PRO A 655 0.98 13.01 40.53
CA PRO A 655 0.77 14.46 40.65
C PRO A 655 0.76 15.01 42.08
N ILE A 656 0.52 14.13 43.05
CA ILE A 656 0.45 14.42 44.49
C ILE A 656 1.85 14.40 45.12
N THR A 657 2.80 13.66 44.53
CA THR A 657 4.13 13.38 45.12
C THR A 657 5.30 13.95 44.33
N ASN A 658 5.11 14.33 43.05
CA ASN A 658 6.12 14.99 42.22
C ASN A 658 5.64 16.36 41.71
N SER A 659 6.18 17.45 42.30
CA SER A 659 5.83 18.82 41.94
C SER A 659 6.13 19.20 40.48
N GLY A 660 7.11 18.53 39.83
CA GLY A 660 7.43 18.76 38.42
C GLY A 660 6.29 18.36 37.48
N CYS A 661 5.42 17.43 37.89
CA CYS A 661 4.21 17.11 37.13
C CYS A 661 3.15 18.21 37.30
N THR A 662 2.98 18.74 38.51
CA THR A 662 2.09 19.87 38.78
C THR A 662 2.50 21.11 37.96
N GLU A 663 3.80 21.37 37.87
CA GLU A 663 4.39 22.42 37.02
C GLU A 663 4.14 22.17 35.52
N MET A 664 4.31 20.94 35.03
CA MET A 664 4.02 20.55 33.65
C MET A 664 2.53 20.74 33.27
N ILE A 665 1.62 20.29 34.15
CA ILE A 665 0.17 20.43 33.94
C ILE A 665 -0.22 21.91 33.92
N ALA A 666 0.31 22.71 34.86
CA ALA A 666 0.10 24.15 34.90
C ALA A 666 0.64 24.85 33.64
N TYR A 667 1.79 24.42 33.12
CA TYR A 667 2.37 24.95 31.88
C TYR A 667 1.45 24.74 30.67
N TYR A 668 0.98 23.52 30.42
CA TYR A 668 0.10 23.25 29.27
C TYR A 668 -1.29 23.90 29.43
N MET A 669 -1.81 24.01 30.66
CA MET A 669 -3.02 24.81 30.91
C MET A 669 -2.81 26.30 30.61
N GLN A 670 -1.66 26.87 30.99
CA GLN A 670 -1.38 28.28 30.71
C GLN A 670 -1.16 28.55 29.21
N GLU A 671 -0.43 27.69 28.50
CA GLU A 671 -0.14 27.82 27.06
C GLU A 671 -1.42 27.65 26.21
N TYR A 672 -2.23 26.62 26.48
CA TYR A 672 -3.32 26.20 25.59
C TYR A 672 -4.73 26.46 26.10
N LEU A 673 -4.99 26.42 27.41
CA LEU A 673 -6.33 26.69 27.96
C LEU A 673 -6.58 28.19 28.22
N TYR A 674 -5.51 28.97 28.41
CA TYR A 674 -5.55 30.41 28.65
C TYR A 674 -4.67 31.23 27.68
N PRO A 675 -4.83 31.07 26.35
CA PRO A 675 -4.05 31.81 25.38
C PRO A 675 -4.23 33.33 25.54
N VAL A 676 -3.14 34.06 25.29
CA VAL A 676 -3.11 35.54 25.36
C VAL A 676 -4.00 36.18 24.28
N ASP A 677 -4.13 35.49 23.14
CA ASP A 677 -5.10 35.79 22.08
C ASP A 677 -6.43 35.06 22.38
N LYS A 678 -7.54 35.79 22.38
CA LYS A 678 -8.86 35.29 22.80
C LYS A 678 -9.75 34.83 21.65
N ASP A 679 -9.36 35.08 20.40
CA ASP A 679 -10.24 34.85 19.24
C ASP A 679 -10.26 33.38 18.77
N ARG A 680 -9.50 32.49 19.43
CA ARG A 680 -9.55 31.02 19.24
C ARG A 680 -9.45 30.26 20.56
N ALA A 681 -10.52 29.55 20.92
CA ALA A 681 -10.54 28.65 22.07
C ALA A 681 -10.07 27.23 21.68
N VAL A 682 -8.85 26.87 22.05
CA VAL A 682 -8.30 25.50 21.92
C VAL A 682 -9.05 24.57 22.89
N LYS A 683 -9.38 23.34 22.46
CA LYS A 683 -9.88 22.30 23.37
C LYS A 683 -8.70 21.54 23.98
N VAL A 684 -8.65 21.37 25.30
CA VAL A 684 -7.55 20.68 25.98
C VAL A 684 -8.04 19.38 26.60
N MET A 685 -7.24 18.32 26.51
CA MET A 685 -7.55 16.98 27.04
C MET A 685 -6.31 16.34 27.67
N MET A 686 -6.51 15.50 28.68
CA MET A 686 -5.47 14.68 29.32
C MET A 686 -5.60 13.21 28.90
N ILE A 687 -4.48 12.47 28.91
CA ILE A 687 -4.48 11.00 28.84
C ILE A 687 -3.59 10.38 29.92
N SER A 688 -3.97 9.22 30.48
CA SER A 688 -3.10 8.39 31.33
C SER A 688 -2.95 6.98 30.76
N GLY A 689 -1.71 6.47 30.72
CA GLY A 689 -1.41 5.07 30.45
C GLY A 689 -1.38 4.20 31.71
N GLU A 690 -1.06 4.75 32.88
CA GLU A 690 -0.86 3.98 34.12
C GLU A 690 -2.00 4.15 35.13
N ALA A 691 -2.13 3.18 36.06
CA ALA A 691 -3.12 3.21 37.14
C ALA A 691 -2.69 4.16 38.27
N ILE A 692 -3.36 5.30 38.39
CA ILE A 692 -3.02 6.41 39.30
C ILE A 692 -4.27 7.08 39.86
N ASP A 693 -4.12 7.75 41.02
CA ASP A 693 -5.16 8.63 41.57
C ASP A 693 -5.25 9.95 40.78
N THR A 694 -6.47 10.49 40.66
CA THR A 694 -6.79 11.65 39.81
C THR A 694 -7.59 12.74 40.54
N LYS A 695 -7.78 12.62 41.86
CA LYS A 695 -8.56 13.54 42.71
C LYS A 695 -8.10 15.00 42.68
N GLU A 696 -6.81 15.25 42.51
CA GLU A 696 -6.21 16.60 42.58
C GLU A 696 -6.04 17.27 41.20
N LEU A 697 -6.45 16.62 40.11
CA LEU A 697 -6.42 17.19 38.76
C LEU A 697 -7.61 18.15 38.54
N ASP A 698 -7.45 19.16 37.69
CA ASP A 698 -8.51 20.12 37.38
C ASP A 698 -9.67 19.46 36.61
N ASP A 699 -10.83 19.33 37.25
CA ASP A 699 -12.05 18.70 36.70
C ASP A 699 -12.63 19.40 35.44
N ARG A 700 -12.11 20.58 35.07
CA ARG A 700 -12.50 21.30 33.84
C ARG A 700 -11.82 20.76 32.58
N VAL A 701 -10.75 19.99 32.71
CA VAL A 701 -10.05 19.34 31.58
C VAL A 701 -10.45 17.86 31.50
N PRO A 702 -11.08 17.40 30.39
CA PRO A 702 -11.45 16.00 30.22
C PRO A 702 -10.26 15.04 30.23
N LEU A 703 -10.46 13.85 30.80
CA LEU A 703 -9.44 12.81 30.92
C LEU A 703 -9.81 11.52 30.15
N LEU A 704 -8.93 11.08 29.25
CA LEU A 704 -8.89 9.69 28.78
C LEU A 704 -8.14 8.85 29.82
N SER A 705 -8.86 7.95 30.49
CA SER A 705 -8.35 7.21 31.65
C SER A 705 -8.16 5.73 31.35
N SER A 706 -6.94 5.23 31.62
CA SER A 706 -6.59 3.80 31.65
C SER A 706 -7.36 3.00 32.70
N VAL A 707 -7.87 3.65 33.74
CA VAL A 707 -8.62 3.07 34.87
C VAL A 707 -10.06 3.61 34.93
N SER A 708 -10.98 2.80 35.48
CA SER A 708 -12.41 3.13 35.54
C SER A 708 -12.84 3.73 36.88
N SER A 709 -12.06 3.51 37.95
CA SER A 709 -12.30 4.06 39.30
C SER A 709 -11.78 5.48 39.51
N VAL A 710 -11.96 6.37 38.53
CA VAL A 710 -11.63 7.80 38.68
C VAL A 710 -12.80 8.58 39.28
N SER A 711 -12.51 9.43 40.27
CA SER A 711 -13.54 10.20 41.01
C SER A 711 -14.01 11.49 40.30
N ARG A 712 -13.73 11.61 39.00
CA ARG A 712 -13.87 12.82 38.19
C ARG A 712 -15.15 12.81 37.36
N GLN A 713 -15.78 13.96 37.14
CA GLN A 713 -16.97 14.02 36.27
C GLN A 713 -16.63 14.06 34.78
N GLN A 714 -15.55 14.75 34.38
CA GLN A 714 -15.12 14.83 32.98
C GLN A 714 -14.07 13.75 32.68
N HIS A 715 -14.52 12.52 32.51
CA HIS A 715 -13.64 11.40 32.13
C HIS A 715 -14.29 10.44 31.12
N VAL A 716 -13.44 9.73 30.40
CA VAL A 716 -13.79 8.61 29.52
C VAL A 716 -12.81 7.47 29.77
N TYR A 717 -13.34 6.29 30.05
CA TYR A 717 -12.56 5.07 30.23
C TYR A 717 -12.06 4.53 28.87
N LEU A 718 -10.74 4.45 28.73
CA LEU A 718 -10.01 3.93 27.58
C LEU A 718 -8.85 3.07 28.13
N PRO A 719 -9.09 1.79 28.45
CA PRO A 719 -8.10 0.94 29.10
C PRO A 719 -6.94 0.58 28.17
N VAL A 720 -5.77 0.33 28.77
CA VAL A 720 -4.51 0.01 28.06
C VAL A 720 -4.68 -1.18 27.12
N VAL A 721 -5.47 -2.19 27.49
CA VAL A 721 -5.77 -3.33 26.61
C VAL A 721 -6.40 -2.92 25.27
N SER A 722 -7.17 -1.83 25.25
CA SER A 722 -7.70 -1.23 24.02
C SER A 722 -6.61 -0.47 23.27
N ILE A 723 -5.87 0.40 23.97
CA ILE A 723 -4.77 1.20 23.38
C ILE A 723 -3.70 0.30 22.74
N SER A 724 -3.44 -0.89 23.29
CA SER A 724 -2.45 -1.85 22.76
C SER A 724 -2.72 -2.34 21.33
N PHE A 725 -3.89 -2.05 20.74
CA PHE A 725 -4.17 -2.29 19.32
C PHE A 725 -3.69 -1.17 18.38
N ALA A 726 -3.23 -0.03 18.91
CA ALA A 726 -2.47 0.98 18.17
C ALA A 726 -1.02 0.52 17.89
N GLU A 727 -0.52 -0.45 18.66
CA GLU A 727 0.85 -0.96 18.64
C GLU A 727 0.96 -2.32 17.91
N ARG A 728 0.04 -2.61 16.97
CA ARG A 728 -0.07 -3.89 16.25
C ARG A 728 -0.24 -3.65 14.77
N LEU A 729 0.53 -4.36 13.95
CA LEU A 729 0.31 -4.42 12.50
C LEU A 729 -0.61 -5.58 12.12
N ARG A 730 -0.53 -6.69 12.87
CA ARG A 730 -1.04 -8.00 12.41
C ARG A 730 -2.35 -8.43 13.07
N ASN A 731 -2.60 -8.05 14.32
CA ASN A 731 -3.79 -8.45 15.07
C ASN A 731 -4.75 -7.28 15.31
N ASN A 732 -6.05 -7.48 15.07
CA ASN A 732 -7.13 -6.51 15.29
C ASN A 732 -8.07 -6.91 16.44
N PRO A 733 -8.81 -5.97 17.08
CA PRO A 733 -9.67 -6.29 18.24
C PRO A 733 -10.74 -7.34 17.95
N THR A 734 -11.26 -7.35 16.72
CA THR A 734 -12.33 -8.25 16.28
C THR A 734 -11.92 -9.73 16.26
N GLU A 735 -10.63 -10.06 16.32
CA GLU A 735 -10.16 -11.43 16.55
C GLU A 735 -10.53 -11.96 17.95
N LEU A 736 -10.64 -11.08 18.96
CA LEU A 736 -11.02 -11.48 20.32
C LEU A 736 -12.49 -11.94 20.45
N LEU A 737 -13.31 -11.77 19.38
CA LEU A 737 -14.69 -12.25 19.33
C LEU A 737 -14.78 -13.77 19.09
N SER A 738 -13.69 -14.42 18.71
CA SER A 738 -13.60 -15.88 18.48
C SER A 738 -12.39 -16.48 19.19
N PRO A 739 -12.37 -17.79 19.48
CA PRO A 739 -11.14 -18.50 19.81
C PRO A 739 -10.13 -18.42 18.65
N ALA A 740 -8.83 -18.36 18.97
CA ALA A 740 -7.77 -18.27 17.96
C ALA A 740 -7.77 -19.49 17.02
N SER A 741 -7.50 -19.26 15.73
CA SER A 741 -7.64 -20.27 14.67
C SER A 741 -6.64 -21.44 14.83
N THR A 742 -7.16 -22.67 14.83
CA THR A 742 -6.39 -23.90 15.06
C THR A 742 -5.75 -24.44 13.77
N SER A 743 -4.79 -23.70 13.20
CA SER A 743 -4.04 -24.11 12.01
C SER A 743 -2.66 -24.73 12.30
N LEU A 744 -2.23 -24.75 13.56
CA LEU A 744 -0.89 -25.20 13.96
C LEU A 744 -0.92 -26.05 15.25
N SER A 745 -0.20 -27.17 15.21
CA SER A 745 0.08 -28.15 16.30
C SER A 745 -1.11 -28.85 16.96
N ASP A 746 -0.89 -30.11 17.35
CA ASP A 746 -1.77 -30.77 18.32
C ASP A 746 -1.51 -30.19 19.73
N SER A 747 -2.52 -30.27 20.60
CA SER A 747 -2.49 -29.85 22.00
C SER A 747 -1.37 -30.49 22.85
N SER A 748 -0.77 -31.56 22.33
CA SER A 748 0.32 -32.34 22.88
C SER A 748 1.71 -31.78 22.58
N GLU A 749 1.87 -30.94 21.55
CA GLU A 749 3.18 -30.43 21.09
C GLU A 749 3.56 -29.08 21.72
N ARG A 750 2.60 -28.35 22.30
CA ARG A 750 2.84 -27.05 22.95
C ARG A 750 3.51 -27.21 24.31
N LYS A 751 4.55 -26.40 24.56
CA LYS A 751 5.26 -26.29 25.85
C LYS A 751 4.32 -25.89 27.00
N PHE A 752 4.76 -26.09 28.25
CA PHE A 752 3.93 -25.78 29.41
C PHE A 752 3.57 -24.28 29.52
N CYS A 753 4.52 -23.43 29.90
CA CYS A 753 4.23 -22.03 30.23
C CYS A 753 5.37 -21.09 29.85
N ALA A 754 5.03 -19.84 29.46
CA ALA A 754 5.96 -18.75 29.20
C ALA A 754 5.85 -17.62 30.23
N TYR A 755 6.99 -16.99 30.53
CA TYR A 755 7.11 -15.86 31.45
C TYR A 755 7.92 -14.71 30.81
N LEU A 756 7.26 -13.57 30.55
CA LEU A 756 7.80 -12.46 29.76
C LEU A 756 7.79 -11.13 30.54
N TYR A 757 8.70 -10.97 31.51
CA TYR A 757 8.75 -9.78 32.35
C TYR A 757 10.12 -9.09 32.41
N ALA A 758 10.07 -7.75 32.49
CA ALA A 758 11.23 -6.86 32.58
C ALA A 758 11.36 -6.14 33.94
N ARG A 759 10.35 -6.26 34.83
CA ARG A 759 10.26 -5.62 36.16
C ARG A 759 10.19 -6.68 37.25
N CYS A 760 11.36 -7.09 37.74
CA CYS A 760 11.54 -8.18 38.71
C CYS A 760 11.30 -7.72 40.16
N ASP A 761 11.04 -6.42 40.36
CA ASP A 761 10.63 -5.76 41.60
C ASP A 761 9.17 -6.07 42.01
N ARG A 762 8.50 -7.02 41.34
CA ARG A 762 7.08 -7.33 41.53
C ARG A 762 6.92 -8.76 42.09
N PRO A 763 6.90 -8.94 43.42
CA PRO A 763 7.15 -10.22 44.07
C PRO A 763 6.14 -11.32 43.69
N TYR A 764 4.86 -11.00 43.51
CA TYR A 764 3.85 -11.97 43.09
C TYR A 764 4.12 -12.59 41.72
N ARG A 765 4.82 -11.88 40.81
CA ARG A 765 5.16 -12.40 39.48
C ARG A 765 6.32 -13.40 39.55
N GLU A 766 7.40 -13.00 40.21
CA GLU A 766 8.57 -13.87 40.44
C GLU A 766 8.18 -15.12 41.26
N TYR A 767 7.28 -14.97 42.25
CA TYR A 767 6.79 -16.09 43.06
C TYR A 767 5.87 -17.03 42.26
N MET A 768 4.97 -16.52 41.41
CA MET A 768 4.18 -17.37 40.52
C MET A 768 5.06 -18.13 39.51
N PHE A 769 6.12 -17.48 38.99
CA PHE A 769 7.12 -18.16 38.17
C PHE A 769 7.78 -19.31 38.93
N ASP A 770 8.30 -19.06 40.14
CA ASP A 770 8.98 -20.09 40.93
C ASP A 770 8.05 -21.24 41.34
N LEU A 771 6.78 -20.94 41.70
CA LEU A 771 5.76 -21.95 42.01
C LEU A 771 5.46 -22.87 40.82
N LEU A 772 5.26 -22.30 39.63
CA LEU A 772 4.98 -23.08 38.42
C LEU A 772 6.23 -23.86 37.98
N ASN A 773 7.40 -23.23 37.96
CA ASN A 773 8.65 -23.84 37.51
C ASN A 773 9.15 -24.97 38.43
N ALA A 774 8.75 -24.98 39.71
CA ALA A 774 8.96 -26.09 40.63
C ALA A 774 8.02 -27.30 40.36
N MET A 775 6.95 -27.12 39.59
CA MET A 775 5.97 -28.17 39.25
C MET A 775 6.16 -28.74 37.84
N GLU A 776 6.46 -27.87 36.86
CA GLU A 776 6.65 -28.18 35.44
C GLU A 776 7.42 -27.00 34.79
N PRO A 777 8.40 -27.20 33.89
CA PRO A 777 9.32 -26.13 33.48
C PRO A 777 8.65 -24.92 32.78
N VAL A 778 9.01 -23.71 33.21
CA VAL A 778 8.50 -22.44 32.67
C VAL A 778 9.62 -21.69 31.93
N ASP A 779 9.41 -21.35 30.67
CA ASP A 779 10.40 -20.62 29.89
C ASP A 779 10.39 -19.11 30.25
N ALA A 780 11.44 -18.69 30.96
CA ALA A 780 11.71 -17.30 31.29
C ALA A 780 12.28 -16.53 30.08
N LEU A 781 11.38 -16.12 29.19
CA LEU A 781 11.64 -15.23 28.04
C LEU A 781 12.02 -13.80 28.48
N GLY A 782 11.58 -13.39 29.67
CA GLY A 782 11.85 -12.07 30.26
C GLY A 782 13.31 -11.81 30.63
N ILE A 783 13.62 -10.57 31.02
CA ILE A 783 14.82 -10.26 31.82
C ILE A 783 14.75 -11.06 33.14
N CYS A 784 13.55 -11.12 33.73
CA CYS A 784 13.25 -11.75 35.02
C CYS A 784 12.96 -13.25 34.89
N ALA A 785 13.15 -14.00 35.98
CA ALA A 785 13.09 -15.47 36.00
C ALA A 785 13.00 -16.06 37.42
N GLY A 786 12.38 -15.32 38.34
CA GLY A 786 12.27 -15.72 39.75
C GLY A 786 13.63 -15.99 40.39
N SER A 787 13.65 -17.00 41.25
CA SER A 787 14.85 -17.51 41.91
C SER A 787 15.74 -18.36 40.98
N SER A 788 15.26 -18.70 39.78
CA SER A 788 15.92 -19.68 38.90
C SER A 788 17.15 -19.12 38.15
N ARG A 789 17.21 -17.81 37.88
CA ARG A 789 18.43 -17.11 37.44
C ARG A 789 18.38 -15.62 37.76
N PRO A 790 19.52 -14.95 38.00
CA PRO A 790 19.54 -13.50 38.18
C PRO A 790 19.01 -12.74 36.94
N PRO A 791 18.52 -11.50 37.11
CA PRO A 791 17.99 -10.67 36.02
C PRO A 791 19.00 -10.47 34.88
N ASN A 792 18.70 -11.01 33.70
CA ASN A 792 19.64 -11.05 32.58
C ASN A 792 19.26 -10.04 31.49
N LYS A 793 19.96 -8.91 31.44
CA LYS A 793 19.72 -7.81 30.49
C LYS A 793 20.06 -8.16 29.02
N CYS A 794 20.66 -9.32 28.74
CA CYS A 794 20.82 -9.83 27.37
C CYS A 794 19.51 -10.37 26.81
N TYR A 795 18.57 -10.82 27.66
CA TYR A 795 17.18 -11.03 27.29
C TYR A 795 16.49 -9.67 27.16
N ARG A 796 16.82 -8.93 26.10
CA ARG A 796 16.16 -7.67 25.74
C ARG A 796 14.76 -7.95 25.18
N THR A 797 13.86 -8.48 25.99
CA THR A 797 12.47 -8.69 25.61
C THR A 797 11.68 -7.37 25.62
N SER A 798 11.98 -6.59 24.58
CA SER A 798 10.99 -6.17 23.60
C SER A 798 9.95 -5.12 24.00
N ARG A 799 9.79 -4.68 25.27
CA ARG A 799 8.93 -3.48 25.56
C ARG A 799 9.40 -2.14 24.94
N TYR A 800 10.58 -2.15 24.32
CA TYR A 800 11.16 -1.05 23.52
C TYR A 800 11.35 -1.45 22.05
N PHE A 801 10.89 -2.64 21.65
CA PHE A 801 10.73 -3.01 20.25
C PHE A 801 9.31 -2.60 19.84
N LYS A 802 9.27 -1.94 18.70
CA LYS A 802 8.13 -1.23 18.13
C LYS A 802 6.87 -2.07 17.91
N TRP A 803 7.03 -3.38 17.71
CA TRP A 803 5.93 -4.33 17.54
C TRP A 803 5.90 -5.40 18.66
N PHE A 804 6.29 -5.02 19.88
CA PHE A 804 6.28 -5.87 21.09
C PHE A 804 5.07 -6.79 21.18
N ASN A 805 3.89 -6.23 20.91
CA ASN A 805 2.62 -6.93 21.03
C ASN A 805 2.47 -8.07 20.02
N ASP A 806 2.85 -7.86 18.75
CA ASP A 806 2.82 -8.89 17.72
C ASP A 806 3.99 -9.90 17.90
N GLU A 807 5.17 -9.46 18.37
CA GLU A 807 6.29 -10.34 18.74
C GLU A 807 5.93 -11.26 19.93
N ALA A 808 5.24 -10.74 20.94
CA ALA A 808 4.77 -11.50 22.09
C ALA A 808 3.69 -12.50 21.68
N VAL A 809 2.71 -12.09 20.86
CA VAL A 809 1.70 -12.99 20.28
C VAL A 809 2.36 -14.11 19.47
N MET A 810 3.37 -13.81 18.66
CA MET A 810 4.13 -14.84 17.95
C MET A 810 4.87 -15.79 18.91
N SER A 811 5.58 -15.24 19.90
CA SER A 811 6.35 -16.01 20.88
C SER A 811 5.47 -16.94 21.73
N TYR A 812 4.25 -16.53 22.07
CA TYR A 812 3.34 -17.31 22.91
C TYR A 812 2.67 -18.49 22.18
N LYS A 813 2.68 -18.54 20.84
CA LYS A 813 2.02 -19.62 20.07
C LYS A 813 2.50 -21.01 20.46
N ASP A 814 3.74 -21.17 20.89
CA ASP A 814 4.31 -22.47 21.28
C ASP A 814 3.91 -22.95 22.68
N TYR A 815 3.17 -22.15 23.48
CA TYR A 815 2.93 -22.41 24.91
C TYR A 815 1.45 -22.60 25.25
N LYS A 816 1.13 -23.62 26.07
CA LYS A 816 -0.22 -23.88 26.59
C LYS A 816 -0.71 -22.73 27.48
N PHE A 817 0.17 -22.22 28.35
CA PHE A 817 -0.14 -21.15 29.30
C PHE A 817 0.85 -19.98 29.22
N VAL A 818 0.43 -18.81 29.71
CA VAL A 818 1.30 -17.62 29.84
C VAL A 818 0.93 -16.88 31.13
N VAL A 819 1.94 -16.47 31.92
CA VAL A 819 1.70 -15.62 33.10
C VAL A 819 1.34 -14.20 32.65
N ALA A 820 0.14 -13.76 33.01
CA ALA A 820 -0.50 -12.51 32.60
C ALA A 820 -0.82 -11.62 33.82
N PHE A 821 0.15 -11.45 34.70
CA PHE A 821 0.04 -10.68 35.95
C PHE A 821 0.25 -9.18 35.70
N GLU A 822 -0.67 -8.35 36.16
CA GLU A 822 -0.63 -6.89 36.02
C GLU A 822 0.38 -6.19 36.95
N ASN A 823 0.64 -4.90 36.70
CA ASN A 823 1.50 -4.07 37.57
C ASN A 823 0.78 -3.63 38.86
N SER A 824 -0.56 -3.56 38.80
CA SER A 824 -1.46 -3.07 39.84
C SER A 824 -2.79 -3.83 39.77
N ALA A 825 -3.60 -3.76 40.84
CA ALA A 825 -4.93 -4.37 40.94
C ALA A 825 -6.07 -3.33 40.92
N GLU A 826 -5.80 -2.07 40.54
CA GLU A 826 -6.78 -1.00 40.42
C GLU A 826 -7.93 -1.33 39.44
N ALA A 827 -9.13 -0.82 39.72
CA ALA A 827 -10.28 -1.09 38.89
C ALA A 827 -10.19 -0.37 37.53
N GLY A 828 -10.43 -1.12 36.45
CA GLY A 828 -10.18 -0.68 35.08
C GLY A 828 -8.79 -1.03 34.53
N TYR A 829 -7.79 -1.33 35.38
CA TYR A 829 -6.44 -1.60 34.88
C TYR A 829 -6.32 -3.02 34.32
N VAL A 830 -6.61 -3.15 33.02
CA VAL A 830 -6.38 -4.35 32.20
C VAL A 830 -5.58 -3.93 30.97
N THR A 831 -4.51 -4.66 30.68
CA THR A 831 -3.48 -4.26 29.71
C THR A 831 -3.26 -5.32 28.62
N GLU A 832 -2.22 -5.14 27.79
CA GLU A 832 -1.81 -6.06 26.74
C GLU A 832 -1.51 -7.49 27.23
N LYS A 833 -1.18 -7.63 28.52
CA LYS A 833 -0.76 -8.90 29.16
C LYS A 833 -1.84 -9.97 29.12
N LEU A 834 -3.11 -9.59 29.19
CA LEU A 834 -4.24 -10.53 29.08
C LEU A 834 -4.54 -10.87 27.61
N VAL A 835 -4.38 -9.92 26.69
CA VAL A 835 -4.74 -10.08 25.27
C VAL A 835 -3.68 -10.80 24.43
N ASN A 836 -2.39 -10.54 24.66
CA ASN A 836 -1.31 -11.19 23.90
C ASN A 836 -1.37 -12.74 23.95
N PRO A 837 -1.58 -13.39 25.11
CA PRO A 837 -1.80 -14.84 25.13
C PRO A 837 -3.12 -15.30 24.50
N LEU A 838 -4.22 -14.54 24.63
CA LEU A 838 -5.52 -14.89 24.01
C LEU A 838 -5.42 -14.91 22.47
N LEU A 839 -4.78 -13.90 21.87
CA LEU A 839 -4.50 -13.85 20.42
C LEU A 839 -3.53 -14.96 19.97
N ALA A 840 -2.62 -15.41 20.84
CA ALA A 840 -1.75 -16.55 20.59
C ALA A 840 -2.43 -17.93 20.77
N GLY A 841 -3.70 -17.96 21.20
CA GLY A 841 -4.44 -19.19 21.51
C GLY A 841 -3.93 -19.91 22.77
N SER A 842 -3.22 -19.23 23.65
CA SER A 842 -2.73 -19.71 24.95
C SER A 842 -3.70 -19.32 26.06
N VAL A 843 -3.78 -20.12 27.12
CA VAL A 843 -4.62 -19.81 28.28
C VAL A 843 -3.86 -18.85 29.21
N PRO A 844 -4.33 -17.62 29.45
CA PRO A 844 -3.67 -16.69 30.36
C PRO A 844 -3.82 -17.14 31.82
N ILE A 845 -2.77 -16.98 32.61
CA ILE A 845 -2.77 -17.09 34.08
C ILE A 845 -2.74 -15.67 34.62
N TYR A 846 -3.91 -15.11 34.91
CA TYR A 846 -4.10 -13.69 35.21
C TYR A 846 -4.06 -13.39 36.71
N LEU A 847 -3.52 -12.22 37.06
CA LEU A 847 -3.70 -11.59 38.37
C LEU A 847 -3.74 -10.07 38.17
N GLY A 848 -4.73 -9.42 38.78
CA GLY A 848 -5.04 -8.01 38.61
C GLY A 848 -6.41 -7.75 39.19
N ASN A 849 -7.21 -6.86 38.58
CA ASN A 849 -8.59 -6.62 39.03
C ASN A 849 -9.58 -7.64 38.41
N SER A 850 -9.83 -8.76 39.09
CA SER A 850 -10.72 -9.85 38.60
C SER A 850 -12.13 -9.37 38.24
N THR A 851 -12.70 -8.42 38.99
CA THR A 851 -14.02 -7.81 38.69
C THR A 851 -14.02 -7.04 37.37
N THR A 852 -12.94 -6.32 37.05
CA THR A 852 -12.80 -5.63 35.76
C THR A 852 -12.56 -6.63 34.63
N ALA A 853 -11.62 -7.57 34.83
CA ALA A 853 -11.26 -8.57 33.83
C ALA A 853 -12.49 -9.40 33.40
N SER A 854 -13.31 -9.85 34.36
CA SER A 854 -14.52 -10.64 34.12
C SER A 854 -15.71 -9.88 33.51
N GLN A 855 -15.69 -8.54 33.51
CA GLN A 855 -16.68 -7.73 32.77
C GLN A 855 -16.35 -7.63 31.27
N MET A 856 -15.05 -7.58 30.95
CA MET A 856 -14.53 -7.41 29.59
C MET A 856 -14.33 -8.76 28.89
N PHE A 857 -13.67 -9.70 29.57
CA PHE A 857 -13.27 -11.01 29.06
C PHE A 857 -14.08 -12.14 29.69
N ASN A 858 -14.21 -13.25 28.98
CA ASN A 858 -14.92 -14.43 29.43
C ASN A 858 -14.12 -15.15 30.55
N PRO A 859 -14.63 -15.29 31.79
CA PRO A 859 -13.90 -15.90 32.92
C PRO A 859 -13.61 -17.41 32.78
N LYS A 860 -13.82 -17.98 31.60
CA LYS A 860 -13.51 -19.35 31.24
C LYS A 860 -12.39 -19.49 30.20
N SER A 861 -12.02 -18.41 29.51
CA SER A 861 -10.91 -18.43 28.54
C SER A 861 -9.55 -18.16 29.20
N TYR A 862 -9.54 -17.81 30.49
CA TYR A 862 -8.35 -17.54 31.29
C TYR A 862 -8.51 -18.08 32.72
N ILE A 863 -7.39 -18.26 33.42
CA ILE A 863 -7.33 -18.68 34.83
C ILE A 863 -7.09 -17.42 35.66
N ASP A 864 -8.08 -17.03 36.46
CA ASP A 864 -8.04 -15.83 37.31
C ASP A 864 -7.54 -16.21 38.72
N CYS A 865 -6.28 -15.88 39.05
CA CYS A 865 -5.72 -16.19 40.36
C CYS A 865 -6.34 -15.38 41.50
N GLY A 866 -7.14 -14.33 41.22
CA GLY A 866 -7.83 -13.54 42.25
C GLY A 866 -9.00 -14.26 42.94
N TYR A 867 -9.43 -15.43 42.44
CA TYR A 867 -10.44 -16.28 43.09
C TYR A 867 -9.86 -17.37 44.01
N PHE A 868 -8.54 -17.41 44.20
CA PHE A 868 -7.86 -18.36 45.08
C PHE A 868 -7.37 -17.67 46.35
N GLU A 869 -7.42 -18.35 47.50
CA GLU A 869 -6.89 -17.78 48.76
C GLU A 869 -5.36 -17.57 48.70
N LYS A 870 -4.65 -18.36 47.88
CA LYS A 870 -3.20 -18.35 47.74
C LYS A 870 -2.78 -18.60 46.28
N LEU A 871 -1.58 -18.15 45.93
CA LEU A 871 -1.03 -18.37 44.59
C LEU A 871 -0.60 -19.84 44.38
N GLU A 872 -0.25 -20.54 45.45
CA GLU A 872 0.02 -21.97 45.46
C GLU A 872 -1.20 -22.80 44.98
N ASP A 873 -2.40 -22.41 45.40
CA ASP A 873 -3.65 -23.05 44.98
C ASP A 873 -3.96 -22.74 43.51
N CYS A 874 -3.69 -21.52 43.04
CA CYS A 874 -3.80 -21.16 41.62
C CYS A 874 -2.80 -21.96 40.77
N ALA A 875 -1.54 -22.10 41.20
CA ALA A 875 -0.51 -22.88 40.51
C ALA A 875 -0.87 -24.37 40.45
N ALA A 876 -1.38 -24.94 41.55
CA ALA A 876 -1.90 -26.31 41.58
C ALA A 876 -3.09 -26.51 40.61
N PHE A 877 -3.97 -25.51 40.47
CA PHE A 877 -5.05 -25.53 39.49
C PHE A 877 -4.54 -25.43 38.04
N VAL A 878 -3.56 -24.58 37.75
CA VAL A 878 -2.89 -24.53 36.43
C VAL A 878 -2.30 -25.90 36.08
N LEU A 879 -1.65 -26.58 37.03
CA LEU A 879 -1.11 -27.92 36.83
C LEU A 879 -2.22 -28.98 36.62
N HIS A 880 -3.36 -28.85 37.29
CA HIS A 880 -4.53 -29.70 37.07
C HIS A 880 -5.13 -29.51 35.66
N VAL A 881 -5.25 -28.27 35.18
CA VAL A 881 -5.69 -27.97 33.81
C VAL A 881 -4.67 -28.47 32.80
N HIS A 882 -3.36 -28.30 33.04
CA HIS A 882 -2.32 -28.82 32.16
C HIS A 882 -2.43 -30.34 31.95
N LYS A 883 -2.61 -31.08 33.06
CA LYS A 883 -2.71 -32.55 33.11
C LYS A 883 -4.07 -33.09 32.67
N SER A 884 -5.04 -32.22 32.37
CA SER A 884 -6.36 -32.58 31.88
C SER A 884 -6.59 -31.98 30.48
N PRO A 885 -6.24 -32.71 29.40
CA PRO A 885 -6.41 -32.21 28.03
C PRO A 885 -7.82 -31.67 27.78
N LYS A 886 -8.86 -32.34 28.30
CA LYS A 886 -10.26 -31.90 28.20
C LYS A 886 -10.52 -30.51 28.81
N LEU A 887 -9.96 -30.22 29.99
CA LEU A 887 -10.17 -28.91 30.64
C LEU A 887 -9.39 -27.80 29.93
N TYR A 888 -8.14 -28.08 29.55
CA TYR A 888 -7.33 -27.15 28.75
C TYR A 888 -7.99 -26.83 27.40
N ASP A 889 -8.48 -27.84 26.68
CA ASP A 889 -9.20 -27.65 25.41
C ASP A 889 -10.55 -26.96 25.58
N GLN A 890 -11.23 -27.14 26.73
CA GLN A 890 -12.47 -26.44 27.04
C GLN A 890 -12.20 -24.94 27.25
N MET A 891 -11.18 -24.57 28.03
CA MET A 891 -10.80 -23.17 28.23
C MET A 891 -10.31 -22.52 26.92
N ARG A 892 -9.46 -23.22 26.15
CA ARG A 892 -8.93 -22.74 24.86
C ARG A 892 -10.00 -22.51 23.78
N ARG A 893 -11.15 -23.20 23.87
CA ARG A 893 -12.29 -23.06 22.93
C ARG A 893 -13.37 -22.08 23.39
N GLU A 894 -13.29 -21.53 24.59
CA GLU A 894 -14.21 -20.48 25.03
C GLU A 894 -13.81 -19.14 24.38
N PRO A 895 -14.76 -18.38 23.80
CA PRO A 895 -14.44 -17.12 23.13
C PRO A 895 -13.87 -16.10 24.13
N PRO A 896 -12.81 -15.35 23.79
CA PRO A 896 -12.17 -14.40 24.71
C PRO A 896 -13.13 -13.30 25.19
N ILE A 897 -13.99 -12.79 24.32
CA ILE A 897 -15.03 -11.80 24.63
C ILE A 897 -16.40 -12.48 24.75
N ARG A 898 -17.13 -12.14 25.82
CA ARG A 898 -18.56 -12.47 25.98
C ARG A 898 -19.48 -11.25 25.98
N ASN A 899 -18.97 -10.09 26.42
CA ASN A 899 -19.75 -8.86 26.56
C ASN A 899 -19.60 -7.98 25.31
N ILE A 900 -20.39 -8.28 24.27
CA ILE A 900 -20.33 -7.56 22.98
C ILE A 900 -20.63 -6.07 23.13
N THR A 901 -21.49 -5.67 24.08
CA THR A 901 -21.76 -4.24 24.36
C THR A 901 -20.51 -3.54 24.87
N MET A 902 -19.83 -4.11 25.88
CA MET A 902 -18.62 -3.51 26.43
C MET A 902 -17.46 -3.53 25.43
N PHE A 903 -17.35 -4.56 24.59
CA PHE A 903 -16.42 -4.59 23.46
C PHE A 903 -16.67 -3.44 22.48
N ASN A 904 -17.94 -3.25 22.07
CA ASN A 904 -18.39 -2.17 21.18
C ASN A 904 -18.34 -0.77 21.85
N GLU A 905 -18.00 -0.66 23.13
CA GLU A 905 -17.63 0.61 23.76
C GLU A 905 -16.11 0.77 23.82
N VAL A 906 -15.41 -0.19 24.43
CA VAL A 906 -13.96 -0.12 24.73
C VAL A 906 -13.09 -0.03 23.48
N PHE A 907 -13.43 -0.77 22.42
CA PHE A 907 -12.62 -0.82 21.18
C PHE A 907 -13.17 0.08 20.07
N SER A 908 -14.17 0.93 20.34
CA SER A 908 -14.88 1.76 19.35
C SER A 908 -14.12 3.00 18.82
N TRP A 909 -12.81 3.05 19.04
CA TRP A 909 -11.92 3.88 18.22
C TRP A 909 -11.37 3.13 17.01
N HIS A 910 -11.25 1.80 17.08
CA HIS A 910 -10.58 1.00 16.07
C HIS A 910 -11.52 0.71 14.89
N PRO A 911 -11.11 0.96 13.62
CA PRO A 911 -12.03 0.96 12.48
C PRO A 911 -12.63 -0.40 12.12
N SER A 912 -12.08 -1.53 12.61
CA SER A 912 -12.73 -2.84 12.47
C SER A 912 -13.96 -3.04 13.38
N VAL A 913 -14.20 -2.13 14.33
CA VAL A 913 -15.33 -2.16 15.26
C VAL A 913 -16.39 -1.17 14.78
N PRO A 914 -17.59 -1.62 14.34
CA PRO A 914 -18.61 -0.74 13.75
C PRO A 914 -19.41 0.00 14.85
N SER A 915 -18.72 0.83 15.62
CA SER A 915 -19.27 1.64 16.71
C SER A 915 -18.55 2.98 16.77
N ARG A 916 -19.28 4.05 17.10
CA ARG A 916 -18.73 5.41 17.33
C ARG A 916 -18.61 5.76 18.82
N ALA A 917 -18.97 4.86 19.72
CA ALA A 917 -19.32 5.18 21.11
C ALA A 917 -18.24 5.99 21.85
N LEU A 918 -16.96 5.70 21.62
CA LEU A 918 -15.83 6.42 22.21
C LEU A 918 -15.61 7.80 21.57
N ALA A 919 -15.64 7.89 20.24
CA ALA A 919 -15.54 9.16 19.51
C ALA A 919 -16.69 10.12 19.88
N ASP A 920 -17.93 9.62 19.94
CA ASP A 920 -19.10 10.42 20.31
C ASP A 920 -19.06 10.84 21.80
N LYS A 921 -18.44 10.05 22.70
CA LYS A 921 -18.17 10.44 24.10
C LYS A 921 -17.13 11.58 24.17
N VAL A 922 -16.03 11.46 23.44
CA VAL A 922 -14.96 12.48 23.38
C VAL A 922 -15.47 13.80 22.79
N ALA A 923 -16.22 13.76 21.69
CA ALA A 923 -16.84 14.95 21.09
C ALA A 923 -17.75 15.70 22.09
N ARG A 924 -18.58 14.97 22.84
CA ARG A 924 -19.46 15.57 23.87
C ARG A 924 -18.67 16.25 25.01
N MET A 925 -17.58 15.65 25.49
CA MET A 925 -16.73 16.26 26.53
C MET A 925 -15.98 17.50 26.04
N LEU A 926 -15.47 17.46 24.81
CA LEU A 926 -14.72 18.58 24.22
C LEU A 926 -15.64 19.67 23.65
N HIS A 927 -16.95 19.42 23.56
CA HIS A 927 -17.95 20.27 22.88
C HIS A 927 -17.55 20.55 21.43
N LEU A 928 -17.48 19.48 20.64
CA LEU A 928 -17.16 19.42 19.20
C LEU A 928 -18.35 18.80 18.43
#